data_AF-A0A0S4M487-F1
#
_entry.id   AF-A0A0S4M487-F1
#
_cell.length_a   1.000
_cell.length_b   1.000
_cell.length_c   1.000
_cell.angle_alpha   90.00
_cell.angle_beta   90.00
_cell.angle_gamma   90.00
#
_symmetry.space_group_name_H-M   'P 1'
#
loop_
_entity.id
_entity.type
_entity.pdbx_description
1 polymer ?
#
loop_
_entity_poly.entity_id
_entity_poly.type
_entity_poly.pdbx_seq_one_letter_code
_entity_poly.pdbx_strand_id
1 'polypeptide(L)'
;MLQYTTGDVGARNCSTLDEEETEGGSDLSRECHLSSCIEILLSDSESDSEEEAKKELAVIIKKIDCSYQNAIELSSKYSDSEIAMEGRDQALLENCITDLYNSLFTKDIPGDSFAKLWFSRNFTNAADEEKLHFLNRFFLLIRSAENLYKSKLLDKSIVCKYRTFITDREFGKLNINLMAVSNVYLNTSVTLEEDQKVKDALEKMYFTLFPGTVHSSYTHWVDTNLSGTSSEKEEFIIEAIDMCKKSMSSLAEKIKTHTSGFSGEKFLRLVAFICEELSEVNDKCMDNKLTMDILDSLIKNDIHKLELFKCKKSSNVPNLTYLKNLSSQCVWRLYKSNYAKISKNSVISLLANLASSIGKIHHSNAAVLFIMDIHAIFDIKEKILDAISGHKFSSELRLVLYSQVPKSIRKEMVNILKYQSQKTSMLEELEEEINLAANRKDELSMIINDNVSESDRYATELEESLCRYIISSLEQRNISNDDENPAVVATRSTLDKLKALSRFIENNGGMHMENTIFIHSKDFLSKMEFDFSSLSPKIAHEISCALTNFYHPQAENAKSLANAIANKSANKIYYLVLEDIRNKLIPSKTNDEKFKAWVSINREMEIEAFHIPEEKYTTESILYLVVKELSSKEREDVKKILLAIDAAGTALKYIDNHCRSTIAADLMISIEMWKKSFRVSDNAISKLFAMRKKQQQEEWKRTICESLCLYHHSNHNYFYQVSGTLPHGILKNAQKQCLPNTSNGEKVGITVEGTEYEIPQSVWLDISRSNFIIQEKPIVAGDDYEGRTQNEIIKSLVTSLLNEVKKMDVTSEALASLLSLMNQNTTAQLLEALVQTSAFMFPEESRISSLPSMSKKTIYSATKTPEGELIFTCDISGTLDLLQELHPGSSAKVGDPDYLENVNTTKISPTSISKIPDQSANMKIRINKDGSVDIINIVHSLVDVTPDMIDSLIKAKKDESALCS
;
A
#
# COMPACT_ATOMS: atom_id res chain seq x y z
N MET A 1 -19.89 -36.61 65.05
CA MET A 1 -20.36 -36.63 66.46
C MET A 1 -19.82 -35.36 67.11
N LEU A 2 -20.66 -34.63 67.85
CA LEU A 2 -20.38 -33.37 68.59
C LEU A 2 -20.39 -32.12 67.68
N GLN A 3 -21.48 -31.34 67.62
CA GLN A 3 -21.94 -30.29 68.57
C GLN A 3 -20.88 -29.24 68.87
N TYR A 4 -21.14 -27.98 68.48
CA TYR A 4 -20.82 -26.83 69.32
C TYR A 4 -21.91 -25.76 69.25
N THR A 5 -22.18 -25.27 70.45
CA THR A 5 -23.24 -24.40 70.95
C THR A 5 -22.97 -22.92 70.72
N THR A 6 -24.08 -22.19 70.71
CA THR A 6 -24.30 -20.75 70.93
C THR A 6 -23.53 -20.13 72.11
N GLY A 7 -23.21 -18.83 71.99
CA GLY A 7 -22.83 -17.99 73.13
C GLY A 7 -22.44 -16.57 72.70
N ASP A 8 -23.42 -15.68 72.70
CA ASP A 8 -23.29 -14.22 72.58
C ASP A 8 -22.96 -13.58 73.95
N VAL A 9 -22.67 -12.27 73.93
CA VAL A 9 -22.61 -11.24 75.00
C VAL A 9 -21.23 -10.59 75.17
N GLY A 10 -21.14 -9.30 74.79
CA GLY A 10 -20.65 -8.29 75.73
C GLY A 10 -19.53 -7.31 75.29
N ALA A 11 -19.91 -6.30 74.50
CA ALA A 11 -19.73 -4.85 74.77
C ALA A 11 -18.33 -4.18 74.92
N ARG A 12 -18.22 -3.07 74.15
CA ARG A 12 -17.51 -1.77 74.36
C ARG A 12 -16.01 -1.65 74.01
N ASN A 13 -15.69 -0.84 72.99
CA ASN A 13 -15.37 0.58 73.20
C ASN A 13 -15.23 1.37 71.88
N CYS A 14 -15.72 2.62 71.90
CA CYS A 14 -15.44 3.66 70.91
C CYS A 14 -13.98 4.13 71.01
N SER A 15 -13.35 4.35 69.86
CA SER A 15 -12.26 5.32 69.64
C SER A 15 -12.28 5.65 68.13
N THR A 16 -12.93 6.75 67.75
CA THR A 16 -12.30 8.02 67.31
C THR A 16 -11.44 7.88 66.06
N LEU A 17 -12.01 8.41 64.97
CA LEU A 17 -11.39 9.28 63.97
C LEU A 17 -9.95 8.94 63.56
N ASP A 18 -9.82 8.33 62.38
CA ASP A 18 -8.84 8.75 61.40
C ASP A 18 -9.51 8.71 60.02
N GLU A 19 -9.53 9.87 59.37
CA GLU A 19 -9.92 10.09 57.98
C GLU A 19 -8.83 9.51 57.08
N GLU A 20 -9.13 8.46 56.33
CA GLU A 20 -8.46 8.18 55.06
C GLU A 20 -9.54 8.02 53.99
N GLU A 21 -9.65 9.06 53.16
CA GLU A 21 -10.45 9.11 51.93
C GLU A 21 -10.02 8.00 50.97
N THR A 22 -10.71 6.86 50.99
CA THR A 22 -10.74 5.92 49.86
C THR A 22 -12.03 5.10 49.90
N GLU A 23 -12.63 4.86 48.73
CA GLU A 23 -13.83 4.02 48.49
C GLU A 23 -15.22 4.65 48.72
N GLY A 24 -15.48 5.82 48.15
CA GLY A 24 -16.85 6.35 47.99
C GLY A 24 -17.43 6.08 46.61
N GLY A 25 -18.02 4.90 46.35
CA GLY A 25 -18.69 4.67 45.07
C GLY A 25 -19.59 3.43 44.95
N SER A 26 -19.21 2.29 45.53
CA SER A 26 -19.98 1.02 45.39
C SER A 26 -21.13 0.92 46.38
N ASP A 27 -20.91 1.25 47.66
CA ASP A 27 -21.92 1.12 48.72
C ASP A 27 -23.12 2.07 48.55
N LEU A 28 -22.88 3.28 48.03
CA LEU A 28 -23.92 4.28 47.75
C LEU A 28 -24.96 3.80 46.71
N SER A 29 -24.57 2.97 45.73
CA SER A 29 -25.49 2.49 44.68
C SER A 29 -26.45 1.42 45.18
N ARG A 30 -25.95 0.52 46.05
CA ARG A 30 -26.74 -0.56 46.67
C ARG A 30 -27.74 0.02 47.67
N GLU A 31 -27.32 1.00 48.47
CA GLU A 31 -28.20 1.70 49.41
C GLU A 31 -29.31 2.48 48.68
N CYS A 32 -29.00 3.09 47.52
CA CYS A 32 -29.96 3.83 46.71
C CYS A 32 -31.06 2.93 46.12
N HIS A 33 -30.70 1.81 45.46
CA HIS A 33 -31.70 0.92 44.85
C HIS A 33 -32.52 0.13 45.88
N LEU A 34 -31.91 -0.25 47.00
CA LEU A 34 -32.61 -0.88 48.12
C LEU A 34 -33.67 0.06 48.69
N SER A 35 -33.31 1.33 48.92
CA SER A 35 -34.21 2.35 49.45
C SER A 35 -35.38 2.61 48.48
N SER A 36 -35.12 2.75 47.18
CA SER A 36 -36.19 2.93 46.18
C SER A 36 -37.14 1.72 46.11
N CYS A 37 -36.65 0.49 46.25
CA CYS A 37 -37.52 -0.70 46.29
C CYS A 37 -38.39 -0.72 47.55
N ILE A 38 -37.84 -0.30 48.69
CA ILE A 38 -38.57 -0.20 49.97
C ILE A 38 -39.63 0.89 49.88
N GLU A 39 -39.29 2.08 49.36
CA GLU A 39 -40.25 3.18 49.15
C GLU A 39 -41.42 2.75 48.26
N ILE A 40 -41.12 2.04 47.16
CA ILE A 40 -42.11 1.45 46.27
C ILE A 40 -43.02 0.47 47.01
N LEU A 41 -42.46 -0.44 47.80
CA LEU A 41 -43.26 -1.42 48.53
C LEU A 41 -44.13 -0.73 49.60
N LEU A 42 -43.64 0.33 50.24
CA LEU A 42 -44.40 1.14 51.18
C LEU A 42 -45.50 1.97 50.49
N SER A 43 -45.34 2.35 49.22
CA SER A 43 -46.36 3.10 48.46
C SER A 43 -47.42 2.21 47.80
N ASP A 44 -47.06 0.98 47.43
CA ASP A 44 -47.90 0.07 46.62
C ASP A 44 -48.47 -1.14 47.41
N SER A 45 -48.16 -1.29 48.70
CA SER A 45 -48.61 -2.44 49.52
C SER A 45 -49.18 -2.02 50.88
N GLU A 46 -49.96 -2.92 51.49
CA GLU A 46 -50.45 -2.89 52.88
C GLU A 46 -49.31 -3.07 53.92
N SER A 47 -48.05 -2.79 53.58
CA SER A 47 -46.91 -2.90 54.51
C SER A 47 -46.93 -1.72 55.49
N ASP A 48 -47.24 -1.98 56.76
CA ASP A 48 -47.38 -0.95 57.79
C ASP A 48 -46.02 -0.45 58.34
N SER A 49 -44.89 -1.06 57.93
CA SER A 49 -43.55 -0.70 58.38
C SER A 49 -42.42 -1.05 57.40
N GLU A 50 -41.31 -0.31 57.51
CA GLU A 50 -40.08 -0.54 56.71
C GLU A 50 -39.54 -1.98 56.84
N GLU A 51 -39.71 -2.61 58.00
CA GLU A 51 -39.21 -3.98 58.25
C GLU A 51 -40.08 -5.07 57.62
N GLU A 52 -41.37 -4.81 57.40
CA GLU A 52 -42.24 -5.69 56.61
C GLU A 52 -41.92 -5.56 55.12
N ALA A 53 -41.70 -4.33 54.63
CA ALA A 53 -41.26 -4.08 53.26
C ALA A 53 -39.91 -4.76 52.95
N LYS A 54 -38.93 -4.75 53.89
CA LYS A 54 -37.66 -5.49 53.73
C LYS A 54 -37.85 -7.00 53.65
N LYS A 55 -38.77 -7.58 54.43
CA LYS A 55 -39.09 -9.02 54.37
C LYS A 55 -39.77 -9.39 53.06
N GLU A 56 -40.73 -8.58 52.61
CA GLU A 56 -41.39 -8.77 51.32
C GLU A 56 -40.39 -8.65 50.16
N LEU A 57 -39.50 -7.65 50.21
CA LEU A 57 -38.42 -7.49 49.24
C LEU A 57 -37.50 -8.72 49.19
N ALA A 58 -37.12 -9.29 50.34
CA ALA A 58 -36.31 -10.51 50.38
C ALA A 58 -37.03 -11.70 49.72
N VAL A 59 -38.35 -11.82 49.87
CA VAL A 59 -39.18 -12.84 49.20
C VAL A 59 -39.23 -12.61 47.69
N ILE A 60 -39.43 -11.36 47.25
CA ILE A 60 -39.44 -10.98 45.83
C ILE A 60 -38.11 -11.30 45.18
N ILE A 61 -37.00 -10.87 45.79
CA ILE A 61 -35.65 -11.09 45.27
C ILE A 61 -35.32 -12.60 45.21
N LYS A 62 -35.69 -13.38 46.23
CA LYS A 62 -35.54 -14.85 46.21
C LYS A 62 -36.34 -15.49 45.09
N LYS A 63 -37.56 -14.99 44.81
CA LYS A 63 -38.38 -15.45 43.70
C LYS A 63 -37.72 -15.13 42.36
N ILE A 64 -37.15 -13.94 42.19
CA ILE A 64 -36.39 -13.57 40.99
C ILE A 64 -35.21 -14.52 40.77
N ASP A 65 -34.43 -14.82 41.81
CA ASP A 65 -33.28 -15.75 41.71
C ASP A 65 -33.71 -17.16 41.30
N CYS A 66 -34.78 -17.69 41.90
CA CYS A 66 -35.32 -18.99 41.54
C CYS A 66 -35.78 -19.01 40.07
N SER A 67 -36.49 -17.96 39.63
CA SER A 67 -36.93 -17.84 38.23
C SER A 67 -35.75 -17.76 37.26
N TYR A 68 -34.70 -17.00 37.61
CA TYR A 68 -33.49 -16.90 36.80
C TYR A 68 -32.76 -18.24 36.72
N GLN A 69 -32.56 -18.92 37.85
CA GLN A 69 -31.90 -20.23 37.89
C GLN A 69 -32.66 -21.27 37.05
N ASN A 70 -33.99 -21.30 37.15
CA ASN A 70 -34.83 -22.19 36.33
C ASN A 70 -34.68 -21.92 34.83
N ALA A 71 -34.69 -20.63 34.43
CA ALA A 71 -34.51 -20.24 33.03
C ALA A 71 -33.12 -20.62 32.50
N ILE A 72 -32.08 -20.47 33.32
CA ILE A 72 -30.71 -20.83 32.95
C ILE A 72 -30.50 -22.35 32.86
N GLU A 73 -31.02 -23.13 33.82
CA GLU A 73 -30.91 -24.59 33.80
C GLU A 73 -31.57 -25.17 32.54
N LEU A 74 -32.77 -24.69 32.18
CA LEU A 74 -33.43 -25.09 30.94
C LEU A 74 -32.66 -24.59 29.70
N SER A 75 -32.12 -23.38 29.72
CA SER A 75 -31.29 -22.85 28.62
C SER A 75 -30.04 -23.70 28.38
N SER A 76 -29.40 -24.21 29.43
CA SER A 76 -28.23 -25.08 29.32
C SER A 76 -28.51 -26.42 28.60
N LYS A 77 -29.77 -26.87 28.60
CA LYS A 77 -30.19 -28.09 27.88
C LYS A 77 -30.33 -27.89 26.37
N TYR A 78 -30.52 -26.63 25.91
CA TYR A 78 -30.76 -26.27 24.50
C TYR A 78 -29.72 -25.32 23.93
N SER A 79 -28.55 -25.23 24.57
CA SER A 79 -27.49 -24.34 24.12
C SER A 79 -26.78 -24.82 22.86
N ASP A 80 -26.93 -26.09 22.44
CA ASP A 80 -26.30 -26.59 21.21
C ASP A 80 -27.13 -26.24 19.97
N SER A 81 -26.48 -25.75 18.90
CA SER A 81 -27.14 -25.22 17.70
C SER A 81 -27.86 -26.27 16.83
N GLU A 82 -27.70 -27.56 17.14
CA GLU A 82 -28.21 -28.68 16.35
C GLU A 82 -29.48 -29.32 16.94
N ILE A 83 -29.93 -28.89 18.12
CA ILE A 83 -31.08 -29.49 18.81
C ILE A 83 -32.32 -28.62 18.59
N ALA A 84 -33.29 -29.13 17.82
CA ALA A 84 -34.63 -28.55 17.77
C ALA A 84 -35.28 -28.71 19.15
N MET A 85 -35.84 -27.62 19.69
CA MET A 85 -36.44 -27.64 21.02
C MET A 85 -37.78 -28.38 20.96
N GLU A 86 -37.98 -29.40 21.80
CA GLU A 86 -39.23 -30.17 21.83
C GLU A 86 -40.40 -29.31 22.35
N GLY A 87 -41.63 -29.56 21.89
CA GLY A 87 -42.79 -28.71 22.20
C GLY A 87 -43.12 -28.55 23.70
N ARG A 88 -42.83 -29.58 24.52
CA ARG A 88 -42.96 -29.47 26.00
C ARG A 88 -41.90 -28.54 26.58
N ASP A 89 -40.67 -28.66 26.12
CA ASP A 89 -39.54 -27.88 26.62
C ASP A 89 -39.59 -26.42 26.11
N GLN A 90 -40.16 -26.19 24.92
CA GLN A 90 -40.51 -24.85 24.44
C GLN A 90 -41.45 -24.14 25.44
N ALA A 91 -42.56 -24.79 25.81
CA ALA A 91 -43.52 -24.22 26.76
C ALA A 91 -42.90 -23.99 28.15
N LEU A 92 -42.01 -24.87 28.61
CA LEU A 92 -41.30 -24.72 29.88
C LEU A 92 -40.34 -23.52 29.86
N LEU A 93 -39.51 -23.39 28.82
CA LEU A 93 -38.58 -22.27 28.70
C LEU A 93 -39.34 -20.93 28.60
N GLU A 94 -40.43 -20.89 27.83
CA GLU A 94 -41.28 -19.69 27.71
C GLU A 94 -41.90 -19.29 29.04
N ASN A 95 -42.42 -20.26 29.80
CA ASN A 95 -42.97 -19.99 31.14
C ASN A 95 -41.87 -19.48 32.08
N CYS A 96 -40.69 -20.09 32.11
CA CYS A 96 -39.60 -19.66 32.97
C CYS A 96 -39.08 -18.25 32.62
N ILE A 97 -38.96 -17.91 31.33
CA ILE A 97 -38.54 -16.55 30.92
C ILE A 97 -39.65 -15.53 31.21
N THR A 98 -40.92 -15.92 31.04
CA THR A 98 -42.07 -15.07 31.39
C THR A 98 -42.12 -14.80 32.89
N ASP A 99 -41.93 -15.82 33.72
CA ASP A 99 -41.88 -15.69 35.18
C ASP A 99 -40.71 -14.83 35.63
N LEU A 100 -39.54 -14.99 35.00
CA LEU A 100 -38.38 -14.12 35.23
C LEU A 100 -38.68 -12.66 34.87
N TYR A 101 -39.21 -12.39 33.67
CA TYR A 101 -39.58 -11.05 33.24
C TYR A 101 -40.60 -10.40 34.19
N ASN A 102 -41.68 -11.12 34.49
CA ASN A 102 -42.73 -10.62 35.38
C ASN A 102 -42.21 -10.38 36.80
N SER A 103 -41.22 -11.16 37.26
CA SER A 103 -40.60 -11.00 38.58
C SER A 103 -39.60 -9.84 38.63
N LEU A 104 -38.86 -9.58 37.54
CA LEU A 104 -37.90 -8.47 37.46
C LEU A 104 -38.60 -7.11 37.33
N PHE A 105 -39.68 -7.05 36.56
CA PHE A 105 -40.44 -5.85 36.28
C PHE A 105 -41.78 -5.84 37.04
N THR A 106 -41.75 -6.28 38.31
CA THR A 106 -42.94 -6.39 39.17
C THR A 106 -43.62 -5.04 39.40
N LYS A 107 -44.93 -4.99 39.10
CA LYS A 107 -45.85 -3.85 39.23
C LYS A 107 -45.49 -2.66 38.33
N ASP A 108 -46.52 -1.92 37.93
CA ASP A 108 -46.52 -0.87 36.90
C ASP A 108 -45.76 0.42 37.29
N ILE A 109 -44.57 0.29 37.86
CA ILE A 109 -43.85 1.42 38.45
C ILE A 109 -42.76 1.90 37.51
N PRO A 110 -42.73 3.20 37.17
CA PRO A 110 -41.64 3.78 36.41
C PRO A 110 -40.35 3.72 37.26
N GLY A 111 -39.35 2.92 36.85
CA GLY A 111 -38.04 2.94 37.51
C GLY A 111 -37.18 1.67 37.44
N ASP A 112 -37.75 0.52 37.05
CA ASP A 112 -37.05 -0.79 37.00
C ASP A 112 -36.27 -1.13 38.30
N SER A 113 -36.66 -0.56 39.45
CA SER A 113 -35.87 -0.56 40.70
C SER A 113 -35.53 -1.96 41.21
N PHE A 114 -36.48 -2.91 41.13
CA PHE A 114 -36.26 -4.31 41.52
C PHE A 114 -35.28 -5.03 40.60
N ALA A 115 -35.37 -4.79 39.29
CA ALA A 115 -34.44 -5.35 38.31
C ALA A 115 -33.02 -4.80 38.52
N LYS A 116 -32.88 -3.51 38.82
CA LYS A 116 -31.60 -2.87 39.15
C LYS A 116 -30.99 -3.39 40.43
N LEU A 117 -31.80 -3.55 41.49
CA LEU A 117 -31.34 -4.16 42.74
C LEU A 117 -30.87 -5.61 42.53
N TRP A 118 -31.62 -6.40 41.74
CA TRP A 118 -31.24 -7.76 41.39
C TRP A 118 -29.94 -7.82 40.57
N PHE A 119 -29.80 -6.98 39.54
CA PHE A 119 -28.58 -6.90 38.73
C PHE A 119 -27.38 -6.46 39.57
N SER A 120 -27.53 -5.42 40.40
CA SER A 120 -26.47 -4.92 41.27
C SER A 120 -25.94 -6.00 42.21
N ARG A 121 -26.84 -6.80 42.80
CA ARG A 121 -26.44 -7.89 43.71
C ARG A 121 -25.77 -9.06 42.97
N ASN A 122 -26.23 -9.42 41.77
CA ASN A 122 -25.77 -10.60 41.05
C ASN A 122 -24.61 -10.33 40.07
N PHE A 123 -24.29 -9.06 39.80
CA PHE A 123 -23.24 -8.67 38.88
C PHE A 123 -22.35 -7.55 39.43
N THR A 124 -22.90 -6.36 39.68
CA THR A 124 -22.11 -5.17 40.06
C THR A 124 -21.28 -5.40 41.33
N ASN A 125 -21.90 -5.99 42.36
CA ASN A 125 -21.28 -6.26 43.67
C ASN A 125 -20.76 -7.70 43.80
N ALA A 126 -20.80 -8.50 42.73
CA ALA A 126 -20.38 -9.89 42.75
C ALA A 126 -18.84 -10.01 42.59
N ALA A 127 -18.28 -11.16 42.98
CA ALA A 127 -16.88 -11.44 42.70
C ALA A 127 -16.64 -11.62 41.19
N ASP A 128 -15.41 -11.41 40.70
CA ASP A 128 -15.12 -11.46 39.26
C ASP A 128 -15.45 -12.81 38.61
N GLU A 129 -15.23 -13.92 39.32
CA GLU A 129 -15.63 -15.26 38.85
C GLU A 129 -17.14 -15.38 38.65
N GLU A 130 -17.93 -14.77 39.53
CA GLU A 130 -19.39 -14.76 39.49
C GLU A 130 -19.91 -13.85 38.36
N LYS A 131 -19.23 -12.73 38.07
CA LYS A 131 -19.53 -11.86 36.92
C LYS A 131 -19.37 -12.60 35.59
N LEU A 132 -18.24 -13.28 35.40
CA LEU A 132 -17.99 -14.07 34.18
C LEU A 132 -19.03 -15.19 34.03
N HIS A 133 -19.39 -15.84 35.13
CA HIS A 133 -20.41 -16.86 35.14
C HIS A 133 -21.81 -16.29 34.80
N PHE A 134 -22.16 -15.12 35.33
CA PHE A 134 -23.38 -14.39 34.97
C PHE A 134 -23.43 -14.06 33.47
N LEU A 135 -22.35 -13.54 32.89
CA LEU A 135 -22.26 -13.24 31.46
C LEU A 135 -22.46 -14.48 30.58
N ASN A 136 -21.79 -15.58 30.93
CA ASN A 136 -21.96 -16.85 30.22
C ASN A 136 -23.41 -17.34 30.27
N ARG A 137 -24.04 -17.30 31.45
CA ARG A 137 -25.45 -17.67 31.63
C ARG A 137 -26.39 -16.77 30.82
N PHE A 138 -26.16 -15.46 30.84
CA PHE A 138 -26.93 -14.51 30.05
C PHE A 138 -26.83 -14.79 28.55
N PHE A 139 -25.64 -15.07 28.02
CA PHE A 139 -25.47 -15.40 26.60
C PHE A 139 -26.05 -16.77 26.24
N LEU A 140 -25.95 -17.77 27.12
CA LEU A 140 -26.63 -19.06 26.93
C LEU A 140 -28.15 -18.92 26.83
N LEU A 141 -28.75 -18.03 27.63
CA LEU A 141 -30.16 -17.70 27.54
C LEU A 141 -30.51 -17.11 26.16
N ILE A 142 -29.69 -16.22 25.63
CA ILE A 142 -29.89 -15.64 24.28
C ILE A 142 -29.83 -16.70 23.19
N ARG A 143 -28.86 -17.62 23.27
CA ARG A 143 -28.73 -18.72 22.31
C ARG A 143 -29.93 -19.67 22.37
N SER A 144 -30.42 -19.96 23.57
CA SER A 144 -31.61 -20.80 23.76
C SER A 144 -32.88 -20.13 23.24
N ALA A 145 -32.99 -18.81 23.38
CA ALA A 145 -34.08 -18.02 22.80
C ALA A 145 -34.06 -18.04 21.26
N GLU A 146 -32.90 -17.95 20.60
CA GLU A 146 -32.79 -18.14 19.14
C GLU A 146 -33.35 -19.50 18.71
N ASN A 147 -32.95 -20.58 19.38
CA ASN A 147 -33.41 -21.94 19.07
C ASN A 147 -34.92 -22.09 19.26
N LEU A 148 -35.49 -21.44 20.29
CA LEU A 148 -36.93 -21.35 20.49
C LEU A 148 -37.62 -20.66 19.30
N TYR A 149 -37.13 -19.47 18.87
CA TYR A 149 -37.70 -18.78 17.72
C TYR A 149 -37.62 -19.63 16.45
N LYS A 150 -36.45 -20.21 16.15
CA LYS A 150 -36.26 -21.09 14.99
C LYS A 150 -37.18 -22.31 14.97
N SER A 151 -37.38 -22.93 16.13
CA SER A 151 -38.26 -24.11 16.26
C SER A 151 -39.73 -23.76 16.00
N LYS A 152 -40.14 -22.49 16.21
CA LYS A 152 -41.49 -21.98 15.90
C LYS A 152 -41.66 -21.51 14.45
N LEU A 153 -40.58 -21.16 13.74
CA LEU A 153 -40.61 -20.69 12.33
C LEU A 153 -41.06 -21.76 11.30
N LEU A 154 -41.20 -23.02 11.72
CA LEU A 154 -41.68 -24.09 10.85
C LEU A 154 -43.19 -24.00 10.53
N ASP A 155 -43.94 -23.14 11.23
CA ASP A 155 -45.33 -22.81 10.92
C ASP A 155 -45.43 -21.61 9.95
N LYS A 156 -45.54 -21.90 8.64
CA LYS A 156 -45.59 -20.90 7.57
C LYS A 156 -46.84 -20.00 7.57
N SER A 157 -47.79 -20.22 8.48
CA SER A 157 -49.06 -19.48 8.54
C SER A 157 -48.99 -18.17 9.34
N ILE A 158 -47.90 -17.93 10.09
CA ILE A 158 -47.79 -16.80 11.02
C ILE A 158 -46.57 -15.93 10.68
N VAL A 159 -46.80 -14.72 10.18
CA VAL A 159 -45.77 -13.68 10.04
C VAL A 159 -45.88 -12.73 11.24
N CYS A 160 -45.05 -12.93 12.26
CA CYS A 160 -44.98 -12.05 13.42
C CYS A 160 -44.05 -10.87 13.13
N LYS A 161 -44.59 -9.66 12.94
CA LYS A 161 -43.79 -8.42 12.91
C LYS A 161 -43.55 -7.94 14.35
N TYR A 162 -42.34 -8.14 14.86
CA TYR A 162 -41.93 -7.57 16.15
C TYR A 162 -41.72 -6.06 16.02
N ARG A 163 -42.25 -5.29 16.97
CA ARG A 163 -42.01 -3.85 17.05
C ARG A 163 -40.64 -3.60 17.70
N THR A 164 -39.93 -2.57 17.24
CA THR A 164 -38.72 -2.08 17.90
C THR A 164 -39.08 -1.59 19.30
N PHE A 165 -38.38 -2.09 20.31
CA PHE A 165 -38.45 -1.58 21.69
C PHE A 165 -37.42 -0.46 21.87
N ILE A 166 -37.83 0.63 22.52
CA ILE A 166 -36.97 1.79 22.83
C ILE A 166 -37.06 2.03 24.33
N THR A 167 -35.92 2.20 24.98
CA THR A 167 -35.84 2.47 26.42
C THR A 167 -36.11 3.95 26.72
N ASP A 168 -36.54 4.26 27.94
CA ASP A 168 -36.74 5.64 28.38
C ASP A 168 -35.45 6.46 28.31
N ARG A 169 -34.29 5.80 28.51
CA ARG A 169 -32.96 6.40 28.41
C ARG A 169 -32.61 6.81 26.99
N GLU A 170 -32.84 5.93 26.01
CA GLU A 170 -32.59 6.22 24.59
C GLU A 170 -33.51 7.32 24.08
N PHE A 171 -34.80 7.25 24.44
CA PHE A 171 -35.76 8.31 24.14
C PHE A 171 -35.36 9.65 24.76
N GLY A 172 -34.93 9.63 26.03
CA GLY A 172 -34.43 10.82 26.73
C GLY A 172 -33.24 11.47 26.02
N LYS A 173 -32.27 10.69 25.52
CA LYS A 173 -31.13 11.20 24.74
C LYS A 173 -31.57 11.85 23.43
N LEU A 174 -32.46 11.20 22.68
CA LEU A 174 -33.01 11.73 21.42
C LEU A 174 -33.76 13.04 21.68
N ASN A 175 -34.57 13.08 22.73
CA ASN A 175 -35.32 14.25 23.15
C ASN A 175 -34.40 15.41 23.55
N ILE A 176 -33.41 15.17 24.41
CA ILE A 176 -32.45 16.21 24.83
C ILE A 176 -31.68 16.77 23.63
N ASN A 177 -31.21 15.90 22.72
CA ASN A 177 -30.49 16.35 21.53
C ASN A 177 -31.38 17.19 20.60
N LEU A 178 -32.60 16.72 20.33
CA LEU A 178 -33.58 17.47 19.54
C LEU A 178 -33.86 18.83 20.17
N MET A 179 -34.17 18.88 21.47
CA MET A 179 -34.39 20.14 22.18
C MET A 179 -33.16 21.06 22.14
N ALA A 180 -31.96 20.51 22.29
CA ALA A 180 -30.72 21.30 22.25
C ALA A 180 -30.47 21.96 20.89
N VAL A 181 -30.67 21.23 19.79
CA VAL A 181 -30.54 21.83 18.43
C VAL A 181 -31.71 22.76 18.10
N SER A 182 -32.90 22.49 18.65
CA SER A 182 -34.11 23.31 18.44
C SER A 182 -34.00 24.69 19.07
N ASN A 183 -33.13 24.87 20.07
CA ASN A 183 -32.84 26.18 20.67
C ASN A 183 -32.34 27.21 19.64
N VAL A 184 -31.87 26.78 18.47
CA VAL A 184 -31.49 27.71 17.41
C VAL A 184 -32.66 28.58 16.94
N TYR A 185 -33.90 28.09 17.07
CA TYR A 185 -35.09 28.88 16.74
C TYR A 185 -35.33 30.04 17.71
N LEU A 186 -34.70 30.06 18.89
CA LEU A 186 -34.72 31.21 19.79
C LEU A 186 -33.88 32.40 19.27
N ASN A 187 -33.04 32.18 18.24
CA ASN A 187 -32.25 33.23 17.60
C ASN A 187 -33.05 33.94 16.49
N THR A 188 -32.78 35.24 16.30
CA THR A 188 -33.47 36.08 15.31
C THR A 188 -33.12 35.76 13.84
N SER A 189 -32.05 34.99 13.59
CA SER A 189 -31.64 34.55 12.25
C SER A 189 -31.06 33.13 12.29
N VAL A 190 -31.81 32.16 11.76
CA VAL A 190 -31.40 30.75 11.64
C VAL A 190 -30.81 30.50 10.25
N THR A 191 -29.63 29.89 10.18
CA THR A 191 -28.98 29.53 8.92
C THR A 191 -29.57 28.24 8.34
N LEU A 192 -29.38 28.00 7.03
CA LEU A 192 -29.79 26.74 6.38
C LEU A 192 -29.13 25.50 7.01
N GLU A 193 -27.87 25.62 7.44
CA GLU A 193 -27.14 24.52 8.06
C GLU A 193 -27.71 24.19 9.45
N GLU A 194 -28.15 25.20 10.21
CA GLU A 194 -28.79 25.02 11.50
C GLU A 194 -30.19 24.41 11.39
N ASP A 195 -31.01 24.88 10.43
CA ASP A 195 -32.34 24.30 10.15
C ASP A 195 -32.22 22.82 9.72
N GLN A 196 -31.19 22.47 8.95
CA GLN A 196 -30.90 21.09 8.57
C GLN A 196 -30.53 20.22 9.78
N LYS A 197 -29.73 20.72 10.73
CA LYS A 197 -29.40 19.99 11.97
C LYS A 197 -30.64 19.64 12.80
N VAL A 198 -31.63 20.53 12.83
CA VAL A 198 -32.93 20.26 13.48
C VAL A 198 -33.68 19.16 12.71
N LYS A 199 -33.79 19.26 11.38
CA LYS A 199 -34.45 18.25 10.55
C LYS A 199 -33.83 16.87 10.71
N ASP A 200 -32.50 16.79 10.74
CA ASP A 200 -31.75 15.54 10.93
C ASP A 200 -32.00 14.94 12.32
N ALA A 201 -32.04 15.76 13.37
CA ALA A 201 -32.32 15.31 14.74
C ALA A 201 -33.78 14.83 14.90
N LEU A 202 -34.73 15.54 14.30
CA LEU A 202 -36.15 15.17 14.27
C LEU A 202 -36.35 13.87 13.50
N GLU A 203 -35.64 13.73 12.38
CA GLU A 203 -35.69 12.54 11.52
C GLU A 203 -35.22 11.31 12.28
N LYS A 204 -34.08 11.44 12.95
CA LYS A 204 -33.52 10.37 13.76
C LYS A 204 -34.49 9.94 14.85
N MET A 205 -35.09 10.88 15.58
CA MET A 205 -36.06 10.57 16.63
C MET A 205 -37.30 9.87 16.06
N TYR A 206 -37.84 10.39 14.95
CA TYR A 206 -39.05 9.88 14.32
C TYR A 206 -38.87 8.46 13.76
N PHE A 207 -37.84 8.21 12.95
CA PHE A 207 -37.62 6.89 12.36
C PHE A 207 -37.19 5.83 13.37
N THR A 208 -36.65 6.21 14.52
CA THR A 208 -36.38 5.26 15.61
C THR A 208 -37.70 4.64 16.12
N LEU A 209 -38.74 5.45 16.28
CA LEU A 209 -40.07 5.02 16.76
C LEU A 209 -40.98 4.48 15.65
N PHE A 210 -40.81 4.98 14.42
CA PHE A 210 -41.63 4.65 13.26
C PHE A 210 -40.77 4.15 12.08
N PRO A 211 -40.01 3.05 12.24
CA PRO A 211 -39.06 2.57 11.23
C PRO A 211 -39.73 2.06 9.93
N GLY A 212 -41.05 1.86 9.95
CA GLY A 212 -41.85 1.45 8.79
C GLY A 212 -42.41 2.61 7.96
N THR A 213 -42.15 3.86 8.34
CA THR A 213 -42.64 5.03 7.61
C THR A 213 -41.90 5.18 6.28
N VAL A 214 -42.63 5.54 5.22
CA VAL A 214 -42.02 5.82 3.91
C VAL A 214 -41.29 7.16 3.97
N HIS A 215 -40.01 7.18 3.60
CA HIS A 215 -39.16 8.36 3.74
C HIS A 215 -39.72 9.60 3.02
N SER A 216 -40.28 9.43 1.81
CA SER A 216 -40.95 10.52 1.10
C SER A 216 -42.16 11.10 1.85
N SER A 217 -42.88 10.29 2.62
CA SER A 217 -44.02 10.75 3.45
C SER A 217 -43.54 11.53 4.68
N TYR A 218 -42.42 11.13 5.27
CA TYR A 218 -41.78 11.86 6.36
C TYR A 218 -41.26 13.22 5.89
N THR A 219 -40.49 13.26 4.79
CA THR A 219 -39.93 14.49 4.25
C THR A 219 -41.05 15.48 3.91
N HIS A 220 -42.13 15.01 3.27
CA HIS A 220 -43.29 15.87 2.99
C HIS A 220 -43.97 16.38 4.27
N TRP A 221 -44.12 15.54 5.30
CA TRP A 221 -44.69 15.95 6.58
C TRP A 221 -43.82 17.01 7.28
N VAL A 222 -42.49 16.83 7.31
CA VAL A 222 -41.58 17.79 7.93
C VAL A 222 -41.49 19.08 7.13
N ASP A 223 -41.35 19.04 5.81
CA ASP A 223 -41.27 20.26 4.99
C ASP A 223 -42.57 21.07 5.02
N THR A 224 -43.71 20.41 5.22
CA THR A 224 -45.01 21.08 5.35
C THR A 224 -45.17 21.74 6.71
N ASN A 225 -44.79 21.05 7.79
CA ASN A 225 -45.12 21.47 9.17
C ASN A 225 -43.97 22.17 9.92
N LEU A 226 -42.70 21.96 9.53
CA LEU A 226 -41.55 22.71 10.03
C LEU A 226 -41.34 23.99 9.19
N SER A 227 -42.41 24.75 9.01
CA SER A 227 -42.43 25.99 8.22
C SER A 227 -43.07 27.13 9.04
N GLY A 228 -42.82 28.39 8.67
CA GLY A 228 -43.32 29.56 9.40
C GLY A 228 -42.29 30.20 10.35
N THR A 229 -42.81 30.92 11.35
CA THR A 229 -42.04 31.63 12.38
C THR A 229 -41.29 30.67 13.31
N SER A 230 -40.26 31.16 13.99
CA SER A 230 -39.52 30.36 14.98
C SER A 230 -40.41 29.71 16.04
N SER A 231 -41.46 30.42 16.49
CA SER A 231 -42.41 29.90 17.48
C SER A 231 -43.25 28.74 16.93
N GLU A 232 -43.69 28.82 15.67
CA GLU A 232 -44.48 27.76 15.02
C GLU A 232 -43.61 26.50 14.80
N LYS A 233 -42.33 26.69 14.46
CA LYS A 233 -41.37 25.59 14.32
C LYS A 233 -41.08 24.89 15.65
N GLU A 234 -40.94 25.65 16.74
CA GLU A 234 -40.74 25.09 18.08
C GLU A 234 -41.97 24.31 18.56
N GLU A 235 -43.17 24.85 18.34
CA GLU A 235 -44.44 24.18 18.69
C GLU A 235 -44.58 22.85 17.96
N PHE A 236 -44.29 22.81 16.65
CA PHE A 236 -44.29 21.56 15.88
C PHE A 236 -43.31 20.51 16.42
N ILE A 237 -42.13 20.92 16.87
CA ILE A 237 -41.15 20.00 17.46
C ILE A 237 -41.65 19.42 18.78
N ILE A 238 -42.25 20.25 19.64
CA ILE A 238 -42.86 19.81 20.90
C ILE A 238 -44.00 18.82 20.62
N GLU A 239 -44.86 19.11 19.65
CA GLU A 239 -45.94 18.21 19.22
C GLU A 239 -45.41 16.87 18.70
N ALA A 240 -44.35 16.89 17.88
CA ALA A 240 -43.71 15.69 17.38
C ALA A 240 -43.09 14.85 18.50
N ILE A 241 -42.44 15.49 19.48
CA ILE A 241 -41.91 14.83 20.69
C ILE A 241 -43.05 14.18 21.49
N ASP A 242 -44.17 14.88 21.69
CA ASP A 242 -45.30 14.35 22.46
C ASP A 242 -46.02 13.21 21.73
N MET A 243 -46.11 13.26 20.40
CA MET A 243 -46.56 12.13 19.57
C MET A 243 -45.65 10.91 19.79
N CYS A 244 -44.34 11.11 19.79
CA CYS A 244 -43.35 10.09 20.04
C CYS A 244 -43.46 9.49 21.45
N LYS A 245 -43.63 10.33 22.50
CA LYS A 245 -43.88 9.89 23.89
C LYS A 245 -45.14 9.02 23.99
N LYS A 246 -46.26 9.48 23.41
CA LYS A 246 -47.53 8.74 23.40
C LYS A 246 -47.40 7.36 22.76
N SER A 247 -46.62 7.26 21.69
CA SER A 247 -46.33 5.98 21.02
C SER A 247 -45.60 4.99 21.95
N MET A 248 -44.61 5.47 22.72
CA MET A 248 -43.90 4.63 23.69
C MET A 248 -44.81 4.14 24.81
N SER A 249 -45.60 5.04 25.42
CA SER A 249 -46.54 4.67 26.49
C SER A 249 -47.55 3.62 26.00
N SER A 250 -48.08 3.79 24.78
CA SER A 250 -48.99 2.81 24.16
C SER A 250 -48.30 1.47 23.89
N LEU A 251 -47.02 1.47 23.49
CA LEU A 251 -46.25 0.24 23.29
C LEU A 251 -46.06 -0.52 24.60
N ALA A 252 -45.71 0.19 25.69
CA ALA A 252 -45.55 -0.40 27.01
C ALA A 252 -46.85 -1.02 27.52
N GLU A 253 -47.99 -0.35 27.33
CA GLU A 253 -49.31 -0.86 27.69
C GLU A 253 -49.69 -2.10 26.85
N LYS A 254 -49.36 -2.13 25.56
CA LYS A 254 -49.60 -3.29 24.68
C LYS A 254 -48.78 -4.51 25.08
N ILE A 255 -47.52 -4.34 25.47
CA ILE A 255 -46.67 -5.44 25.95
C ILE A 255 -47.26 -6.08 27.22
N LYS A 256 -47.89 -5.27 28.09
CA LYS A 256 -48.53 -5.71 29.34
C LYS A 256 -49.88 -6.40 29.12
N THR A 257 -50.75 -5.80 28.29
CA THR A 257 -52.18 -6.21 28.18
C THR A 257 -52.43 -7.32 27.17
N HIS A 258 -51.60 -7.48 26.14
CA HIS A 258 -51.88 -8.41 25.04
C HIS A 258 -51.23 -9.79 25.15
N THR A 259 -50.33 -10.04 26.11
CA THR A 259 -49.60 -11.32 26.17
C THR A 259 -49.63 -11.95 27.56
N SER A 260 -50.48 -12.97 27.70
CA SER A 260 -50.48 -13.87 28.87
C SER A 260 -49.24 -14.78 28.92
N GLY A 261 -48.50 -14.92 27.82
CA GLY A 261 -47.27 -15.73 27.71
C GLY A 261 -46.02 -14.95 27.26
N PHE A 262 -44.95 -15.68 26.95
CA PHE A 262 -43.69 -15.14 26.44
C PHE A 262 -43.89 -14.47 25.07
N SER A 263 -43.24 -13.32 24.86
CA SER A 263 -43.22 -12.64 23.56
C SER A 263 -41.81 -12.15 23.22
N GLY A 264 -41.54 -11.99 21.93
CA GLY A 264 -40.26 -11.46 21.45
C GLY A 264 -39.95 -10.08 22.03
N GLU A 265 -40.97 -9.25 22.27
CA GLU A 265 -40.84 -7.93 22.90
C GLU A 265 -40.43 -8.00 24.38
N LYS A 266 -40.97 -8.96 25.16
CA LYS A 266 -40.57 -9.17 26.57
C LYS A 266 -39.10 -9.59 26.67
N PHE A 267 -38.67 -10.48 25.77
CA PHE A 267 -37.27 -10.89 25.66
C PHE A 267 -36.35 -9.73 25.26
N LEU A 268 -36.75 -8.94 24.25
CA LEU A 268 -35.99 -7.76 23.82
C LEU A 268 -35.81 -6.77 24.96
N ARG A 269 -36.86 -6.52 25.76
CA ARG A 269 -36.77 -5.62 26.92
C ARG A 269 -35.85 -6.16 28.02
N LEU A 270 -35.90 -7.46 28.30
CA LEU A 270 -34.97 -8.10 29.25
C LEU A 270 -33.51 -7.96 28.79
N VAL A 271 -33.24 -8.24 27.51
CA VAL A 271 -31.90 -8.10 26.91
C VAL A 271 -31.46 -6.64 26.91
N ALA A 272 -32.34 -5.71 26.56
CA ALA A 272 -32.06 -4.27 26.57
C ALA A 272 -31.65 -3.79 27.97
N PHE A 273 -32.44 -4.13 29.00
CA PHE A 273 -32.14 -3.81 30.39
C PHE A 273 -30.76 -4.31 30.81
N ILE A 274 -30.47 -5.61 30.62
CA ILE A 274 -29.16 -6.18 31.00
C ILE A 274 -28.02 -5.51 30.21
N CYS A 275 -28.19 -5.23 28.91
CA CYS A 275 -27.14 -4.59 28.11
C CYS A 275 -26.89 -3.13 28.52
N GLU A 276 -27.92 -2.38 28.90
CA GLU A 276 -27.79 -1.01 29.39
C GLU A 276 -27.07 -0.97 30.75
N GLU A 277 -27.45 -1.85 31.68
CA GLU A 277 -26.78 -1.95 32.98
C GLU A 277 -25.32 -2.41 32.83
N LEU A 278 -25.04 -3.38 31.95
CA LEU A 278 -23.67 -3.77 31.59
C LEU A 278 -22.87 -2.60 31.01
N SER A 279 -23.48 -1.81 30.13
CA SER A 279 -22.87 -0.59 29.57
C SER A 279 -22.58 0.45 30.64
N GLU A 280 -23.49 0.69 31.59
CA GLU A 280 -23.26 1.63 32.69
C GLU A 280 -22.16 1.19 33.64
N VAL A 281 -22.13 -0.09 34.01
CA VAL A 281 -21.05 -0.63 34.83
C VAL A 281 -19.73 -0.51 34.07
N ASN A 282 -19.72 -0.81 32.78
CA ASN A 282 -18.53 -0.64 31.95
C ASN A 282 -18.10 0.84 31.88
N ASP A 283 -19.00 1.79 31.71
CA ASP A 283 -18.65 3.22 31.63
C ASP A 283 -18.17 3.80 32.97
N LYS A 284 -18.75 3.36 34.10
CA LYS A 284 -18.39 3.81 35.46
C LYS A 284 -17.16 3.08 36.02
N CYS A 285 -16.92 1.83 35.60
CA CYS A 285 -15.80 1.02 36.01
C CYS A 285 -14.73 1.07 34.91
N MET A 286 -13.58 1.67 35.17
CA MET A 286 -12.52 1.90 34.18
C MET A 286 -11.80 0.62 33.68
N ASP A 287 -12.44 -0.55 33.69
CA ASP A 287 -11.75 -1.84 33.51
C ASP A 287 -11.92 -2.47 32.11
N ASN A 288 -10.79 -2.64 31.40
CA ASN A 288 -10.71 -3.38 30.14
C ASN A 288 -11.02 -4.88 30.32
N LYS A 289 -10.88 -5.43 31.54
CA LYS A 289 -11.20 -6.83 31.87
C LYS A 289 -12.67 -7.13 31.66
N LEU A 290 -13.58 -6.29 32.15
CA LEU A 290 -15.03 -6.48 31.97
C LEU A 290 -15.43 -6.44 30.50
N THR A 291 -14.87 -5.50 29.74
CA THR A 291 -15.04 -5.41 28.29
C THR A 291 -14.61 -6.71 27.60
N MET A 292 -13.47 -7.27 27.98
CA MET A 292 -13.00 -8.56 27.46
C MET A 292 -13.89 -9.72 27.89
N ASP A 293 -14.31 -9.79 29.16
CA ASP A 293 -15.20 -10.84 29.68
C ASP A 293 -16.54 -10.88 28.94
N ILE A 294 -17.10 -9.71 28.60
CA ILE A 294 -18.31 -9.58 27.78
C ILE A 294 -18.06 -10.14 26.37
N LEU A 295 -16.99 -9.71 25.69
CA LEU A 295 -16.68 -10.12 24.32
C LEU A 295 -16.30 -11.61 24.23
N ASP A 296 -15.47 -12.12 25.13
CA ASP A 296 -15.08 -13.52 25.17
C ASP A 296 -16.28 -14.41 25.51
N SER A 297 -17.17 -13.99 26.41
CA SER A 297 -18.40 -14.75 26.68
C SER A 297 -19.36 -14.72 25.47
N LEU A 298 -19.45 -13.61 24.74
CA LEU A 298 -20.22 -13.51 23.49
C LEU A 298 -19.65 -14.46 22.41
N ILE A 299 -18.33 -14.54 22.27
CA ILE A 299 -17.64 -15.43 21.32
C ILE A 299 -17.78 -16.89 21.73
N LYS A 300 -17.48 -17.21 22.99
CA LYS A 300 -17.56 -18.57 23.56
C LYS A 300 -18.94 -19.18 23.40
N ASN A 301 -19.99 -18.36 23.52
CA ASN A 301 -21.37 -18.80 23.37
C ASN A 301 -21.90 -18.66 21.93
N ASP A 302 -21.04 -18.41 20.93
CA ASP A 302 -21.39 -18.27 19.51
C ASP A 302 -22.46 -17.21 19.19
N ILE A 303 -22.65 -16.22 20.07
CA ILE A 303 -23.71 -15.22 19.95
C ILE A 303 -23.55 -14.38 18.68
N HIS A 304 -22.31 -14.01 18.36
CA HIS A 304 -21.95 -13.30 17.14
C HIS A 304 -22.38 -14.04 15.85
N LYS A 305 -22.70 -15.34 15.92
CA LYS A 305 -23.15 -16.14 14.78
C LYS A 305 -24.67 -16.17 14.59
N LEU A 306 -25.44 -15.82 15.62
CA LEU A 306 -26.90 -15.97 15.68
C LEU A 306 -27.64 -14.98 14.74
N GLU A 307 -28.84 -15.33 14.30
CA GLU A 307 -29.68 -14.45 13.46
C GLU A 307 -30.21 -13.25 14.26
N LEU A 308 -30.59 -13.48 15.52
CA LEU A 308 -30.88 -12.45 16.54
C LEU A 308 -29.78 -11.36 16.59
N PHE A 309 -28.52 -11.74 16.29
CA PHE A 309 -27.35 -10.87 16.28
C PHE A 309 -26.92 -10.39 14.88
N LYS A 310 -27.23 -11.04 13.76
CA LYS A 310 -26.65 -10.69 12.43
C LYS A 310 -27.48 -9.79 11.52
N CYS A 311 -28.72 -9.44 11.88
CA CYS A 311 -29.57 -8.58 11.01
C CYS A 311 -29.82 -9.16 9.60
N LYS A 312 -29.87 -10.48 9.42
CA LYS A 312 -30.41 -11.04 8.16
C LYS A 312 -31.92 -10.79 8.14
N LYS A 313 -32.48 -10.37 7.00
CA LYS A 313 -33.89 -9.97 6.75
C LYS A 313 -34.94 -11.06 7.06
N SER A 314 -34.94 -11.64 8.25
CA SER A 314 -36.02 -12.48 8.74
C SER A 314 -37.01 -11.56 9.45
N SER A 315 -38.21 -11.38 8.87
CA SER A 315 -39.27 -10.61 9.51
C SER A 315 -39.76 -11.20 10.84
N ASN A 316 -39.36 -12.45 11.13
CA ASN A 316 -39.94 -13.30 12.16
C ASN A 316 -38.95 -13.61 13.31
N VAL A 317 -37.80 -12.91 13.40
CA VAL A 317 -36.84 -13.00 14.51
C VAL A 317 -36.51 -11.59 15.01
N PRO A 318 -36.61 -11.29 16.32
CA PRO A 318 -36.36 -9.95 16.84
C PRO A 318 -34.86 -9.57 16.74
N ASN A 319 -34.53 -8.29 16.53
CA ASN A 319 -33.14 -7.83 16.45
C ASN A 319 -32.62 -7.36 17.83
N LEU A 320 -31.48 -7.90 18.29
CA LEU A 320 -30.87 -7.50 19.56
C LEU A 320 -29.99 -6.24 19.41
N THR A 321 -30.60 -5.10 19.07
CA THR A 321 -29.89 -3.83 18.83
C THR A 321 -29.03 -3.39 20.02
N TYR A 322 -29.54 -3.49 21.25
CA TYR A 322 -28.78 -3.11 22.46
C TYR A 322 -27.55 -3.98 22.69
N LEU A 323 -27.63 -5.28 22.38
CA LEU A 323 -26.50 -6.18 22.50
C LEU A 323 -25.43 -5.89 21.43
N LYS A 324 -25.85 -5.57 20.21
CA LYS A 324 -24.94 -5.09 19.15
C LYS A 324 -24.24 -3.81 19.59
N ASN A 325 -24.99 -2.83 20.08
CA ASN A 325 -24.44 -1.56 20.55
C ASN A 325 -23.43 -1.78 21.68
N LEU A 326 -23.78 -2.57 22.70
CA LEU A 326 -22.86 -2.94 23.78
C LEU A 326 -21.59 -3.61 23.22
N SER A 327 -21.74 -4.60 22.34
CA SER A 327 -20.59 -5.30 21.76
C SER A 327 -19.71 -4.37 20.90
N SER A 328 -20.30 -3.46 20.13
CA SER A 328 -19.59 -2.48 19.31
C SER A 328 -18.84 -1.49 20.18
N GLN A 329 -19.46 -1.01 21.27
CA GLN A 329 -18.80 -0.13 22.25
C GLN A 329 -17.64 -0.84 22.95
N CYS A 330 -17.82 -2.13 23.31
CA CYS A 330 -16.78 -2.96 23.90
C CYS A 330 -15.60 -3.14 22.93
N VAL A 331 -15.87 -3.48 21.66
CA VAL A 331 -14.84 -3.59 20.61
C VAL A 331 -14.13 -2.26 20.41
N TRP A 332 -14.88 -1.15 20.27
CA TRP A 332 -14.32 0.17 20.11
C TRP A 332 -13.42 0.56 21.28
N ARG A 333 -13.84 0.31 22.52
CA ARG A 333 -13.03 0.60 23.71
C ARG A 333 -11.74 -0.21 23.71
N LEU A 334 -11.81 -1.50 23.36
CA LEU A 334 -10.63 -2.35 23.21
C LEU A 334 -9.70 -1.79 22.12
N TYR A 335 -10.24 -1.43 20.96
CA TYR A 335 -9.48 -0.87 19.85
C TYR A 335 -8.82 0.45 20.23
N LYS A 336 -9.58 1.39 20.78
CA LYS A 336 -9.08 2.68 21.30
C LYS A 336 -7.96 2.48 22.34
N SER A 337 -8.09 1.50 23.23
CA SER A 337 -7.04 1.18 24.19
C SER A 337 -5.74 0.71 23.53
N ASN A 338 -5.83 0.08 22.36
CA ASN A 338 -4.65 -0.32 21.58
C ASN A 338 -4.14 0.80 20.67
N TYR A 339 -5.01 1.69 20.19
CA TYR A 339 -4.62 2.90 19.48
C TYR A 339 -3.72 3.78 20.35
N ALA A 340 -4.06 3.92 21.64
CA ALA A 340 -3.25 4.64 22.61
C ALA A 340 -1.86 4.03 22.88
N LYS A 341 -1.64 2.76 22.50
CA LYS A 341 -0.30 2.12 22.60
C LYS A 341 0.59 2.47 21.42
N ILE A 342 0.01 2.87 20.28
CA ILE A 342 0.77 3.47 19.19
C ILE A 342 1.21 4.84 19.67
N SER A 343 2.52 5.03 19.75
CA SER A 343 3.13 6.23 20.32
C SER A 343 4.25 6.75 19.43
N LYS A 344 4.86 7.86 19.84
CA LYS A 344 6.07 8.40 19.22
C LYS A 344 7.16 7.34 18.98
N ASN A 345 7.29 6.33 19.84
CA ASN A 345 8.27 5.24 19.65
C ASN A 345 7.96 4.36 18.42
N SER A 346 6.69 4.16 18.11
CA SER A 346 6.24 3.49 16.88
C SER A 346 6.62 4.32 15.65
N VAL A 347 6.44 5.65 15.72
CA VAL A 347 6.87 6.57 14.66
C VAL A 347 8.39 6.56 14.51
N ILE A 348 9.16 6.64 15.59
CA ILE A 348 10.63 6.54 15.59
C ILE A 348 11.10 5.23 14.92
N SER A 349 10.45 4.11 15.24
CA SER A 349 10.74 2.81 14.60
C SER A 349 10.42 2.82 13.11
N LEU A 350 9.32 3.46 12.70
CA LEU A 350 8.99 3.68 11.29
C LEU A 350 10.05 4.53 10.58
N LEU A 351 10.56 5.61 11.21
CA LEU A 351 11.63 6.44 10.65
C LEU A 351 12.93 5.66 10.46
N ALA A 352 13.30 4.81 11.41
CA ALA A 352 14.47 3.94 11.30
C ALA A 352 14.32 2.91 10.16
N ASN A 353 13.13 2.32 10.01
CA ASN A 353 12.81 1.42 8.90
C ASN A 353 12.84 2.13 7.54
N LEU A 354 12.34 3.36 7.48
CA LEU A 354 12.40 4.20 6.28
C LEU A 354 13.85 4.49 5.91
N ALA A 355 14.63 5.04 6.84
CA ALA A 355 16.02 5.43 6.65
C ALA A 355 16.91 4.25 6.18
N SER A 356 16.83 3.11 6.86
CA SER A 356 17.58 1.90 6.49
C SER A 356 17.21 1.36 5.11
N SER A 357 15.99 1.64 4.64
CA SER A 357 15.47 1.19 3.34
C SER A 357 15.76 2.15 2.19
N ILE A 358 16.26 3.37 2.45
CA ILE A 358 16.62 4.31 1.38
C ILE A 358 17.75 3.71 0.54
N GLY A 359 17.51 3.66 -0.77
CA GLY A 359 18.41 3.05 -1.74
C GLY A 359 18.39 1.52 -1.74
N LYS A 360 17.47 0.84 -1.06
CA LYS A 360 17.23 -0.60 -1.30
C LYS A 360 16.39 -0.76 -2.56
N ILE A 361 16.89 -1.52 -3.54
CA ILE A 361 16.29 -1.64 -4.90
C ILE A 361 15.71 -3.02 -5.23
N HIS A 362 15.68 -3.95 -4.28
CA HIS A 362 15.38 -5.36 -4.58
C HIS A 362 14.19 -5.94 -3.81
N HIS A 363 13.60 -5.18 -2.87
CA HIS A 363 12.38 -5.53 -2.14
C HIS A 363 11.60 -4.29 -1.68
N SER A 364 10.35 -4.49 -1.24
CA SER A 364 9.49 -3.43 -0.72
C SER A 364 10.16 -2.69 0.45
N ASN A 365 10.02 -1.36 0.51
CA ASN A 365 10.58 -0.56 1.58
C ASN A 365 10.03 -1.04 2.94
N ALA A 366 10.91 -1.24 3.92
CA ALA A 366 10.52 -1.78 5.22
C ALA A 366 9.53 -0.87 5.97
N ALA A 367 9.51 0.44 5.67
CA ALA A 367 8.52 1.36 6.23
C ALA A 367 7.08 1.01 5.78
N VAL A 368 6.90 0.61 4.52
CA VAL A 368 5.58 0.19 4.00
C VAL A 368 5.11 -1.07 4.71
N LEU A 369 5.99 -2.06 4.84
CA LEU A 369 5.70 -3.31 5.56
C LEU A 369 5.42 -3.05 7.04
N PHE A 370 6.21 -2.18 7.69
CA PHE A 370 6.00 -1.80 9.08
C PHE A 370 4.62 -1.18 9.32
N ILE A 371 4.16 -0.29 8.41
CA ILE A 371 2.80 0.26 8.48
C ILE A 371 1.78 -0.87 8.30
N MET A 372 1.94 -1.73 7.28
CA MET A 372 1.00 -2.83 7.02
C MET A 372 0.85 -3.79 8.20
N ASP A 373 1.96 -4.07 8.89
CA ASP A 373 2.07 -5.09 9.93
C ASP A 373 1.97 -4.53 11.35
N ILE A 374 1.68 -3.25 11.52
CA ILE A 374 1.54 -2.63 12.85
C ILE A 374 0.51 -3.36 13.74
N HIS A 375 -0.52 -3.93 13.12
CA HIS A 375 -1.56 -4.71 13.77
C HIS A 375 -1.04 -6.00 14.41
N ALA A 376 0.00 -6.62 13.84
CA ALA A 376 0.57 -7.87 14.33
C ALA A 376 1.29 -7.73 15.69
N ILE A 377 1.55 -6.51 16.14
CA ILE A 377 2.12 -6.23 17.47
C ILE A 377 1.07 -6.45 18.58
N PHE A 378 -0.22 -6.45 18.24
CA PHE A 378 -1.31 -6.57 19.19
C PHE A 378 -1.90 -7.98 19.18
N ASP A 379 -1.95 -8.61 20.35
CA ASP A 379 -2.57 -9.93 20.53
C ASP A 379 -4.10 -9.82 20.67
N ILE A 380 -4.80 -9.65 19.54
CA ILE A 380 -6.26 -9.45 19.49
C ILE A 380 -6.87 -10.32 18.39
N LYS A 381 -8.05 -10.89 18.66
CA LYS A 381 -8.87 -11.67 17.70
C LYS A 381 -9.58 -10.76 16.68
N GLU A 382 -8.84 -9.89 15.99
CA GLU A 382 -9.37 -8.81 15.12
C GLU A 382 -10.46 -9.28 14.16
N LYS A 383 -10.28 -10.41 13.46
CA LYS A 383 -11.25 -10.92 12.46
C LYS A 383 -12.64 -11.17 13.05
N ILE A 384 -12.72 -11.64 14.29
CA ILE A 384 -14.00 -11.93 14.95
C ILE A 384 -14.63 -10.62 15.44
N LEU A 385 -13.81 -9.73 16.01
CA LEU A 385 -14.27 -8.45 16.56
C LEU A 385 -14.71 -7.47 15.47
N ASP A 386 -13.99 -7.40 14.34
CA ASP A 386 -14.36 -6.63 13.15
C ASP A 386 -15.71 -7.08 12.58
N ALA A 387 -15.97 -8.40 12.59
CA ALA A 387 -17.26 -8.94 12.13
C ALA A 387 -18.43 -8.61 13.07
N ILE A 388 -18.14 -8.35 14.35
CA ILE A 388 -19.13 -7.99 15.37
C ILE A 388 -19.48 -6.50 15.27
N SER A 389 -18.48 -5.64 15.13
CA SER A 389 -18.63 -4.18 15.23
C SER A 389 -18.76 -3.47 13.87
N GLY A 390 -18.30 -4.09 12.78
CA GLY A 390 -18.20 -3.46 11.46
C GLY A 390 -16.97 -2.55 11.30
N HIS A 391 -16.14 -2.43 12.33
CA HIS A 391 -14.84 -1.76 12.27
C HIS A 391 -13.80 -2.62 11.56
N LYS A 392 -12.67 -2.02 11.20
CA LYS A 392 -11.53 -2.73 10.57
C LYS A 392 -10.25 -2.40 11.30
N PHE A 393 -9.96 -3.14 12.36
CA PHE A 393 -8.85 -2.85 13.28
C PHE A 393 -7.51 -2.62 12.57
N SER A 394 -7.12 -3.52 11.67
CA SER A 394 -5.82 -3.44 10.99
C SER A 394 -5.73 -2.20 10.09
N SER A 395 -6.83 -1.79 9.44
CA SER A 395 -6.91 -0.57 8.64
C SER A 395 -6.84 0.69 9.51
N GLU A 396 -7.58 0.70 10.62
CA GLU A 396 -7.63 1.83 11.55
C GLU A 396 -6.28 2.04 12.24
N LEU A 397 -5.56 0.98 12.64
CA LEU A 397 -4.22 1.10 13.23
C LEU A 397 -3.19 1.70 12.26
N ARG A 398 -3.27 1.35 10.97
CA ARG A 398 -2.40 1.95 9.94
C ARG A 398 -2.63 3.45 9.85
N LEU A 399 -3.88 3.87 9.87
CA LEU A 399 -4.28 5.27 9.86
C LEU A 399 -3.83 5.99 11.14
N VAL A 400 -4.01 5.37 12.31
CA VAL A 400 -3.55 5.90 13.60
C VAL A 400 -2.02 6.10 13.59
N LEU A 401 -1.24 5.08 13.21
CA LEU A 401 0.22 5.20 13.09
C LEU A 401 0.63 6.31 12.13
N TYR A 402 0.02 6.34 10.94
CA TYR A 402 0.37 7.31 9.91
C TYR A 402 -0.02 8.75 10.30
N SER A 403 -1.13 8.93 11.02
CA SER A 403 -1.57 10.24 11.54
C SER A 403 -0.62 10.85 12.57
N GLN A 404 0.16 10.03 13.28
CA GLN A 404 1.18 10.49 14.23
C GLN A 404 2.49 10.93 13.53
N VAL A 405 2.64 10.69 12.23
CA VAL A 405 3.82 11.12 11.46
C VAL A 405 3.63 12.57 11.01
N PRO A 406 4.56 13.50 11.30
CA PRO A 406 4.50 14.88 10.85
C PRO A 406 4.36 14.99 9.32
N LYS A 407 3.63 16.01 8.84
CA LYS A 407 3.32 16.19 7.41
C LYS A 407 4.57 16.30 6.52
N SER A 408 5.63 16.93 7.02
CA SER A 408 6.93 17.04 6.34
C SER A 408 7.53 15.66 6.03
N ILE A 409 7.49 14.76 7.01
CA ILE A 409 7.98 13.39 6.89
C ILE A 409 7.06 12.55 6.01
N ARG A 410 5.73 12.65 6.15
CA ARG A 410 4.79 11.90 5.28
C ARG A 410 5.01 12.21 3.80
N LYS A 411 5.20 13.49 3.46
CA LYS A 411 5.58 13.91 2.10
C LYS A 411 6.90 13.30 1.67
N GLU A 412 7.90 13.30 2.55
CA GLU A 412 9.21 12.74 2.22
C GLU A 412 9.18 11.22 2.04
N MET A 413 8.36 10.49 2.82
CA MET A 413 8.11 9.07 2.61
C MET A 413 7.60 8.81 1.19
N VAL A 414 6.59 9.57 0.75
CA VAL A 414 6.07 9.47 -0.63
C VAL A 414 7.16 9.79 -1.65
N ASN A 415 7.96 10.84 -1.44
CA ASN A 415 9.07 11.20 -2.33
C ASN A 415 10.13 10.10 -2.44
N ILE A 416 10.51 9.50 -1.31
CA ILE A 416 11.46 8.39 -1.25
C ILE A 416 10.92 7.20 -2.04
N LEU A 417 9.67 6.79 -1.79
CA LEU A 417 9.05 5.68 -2.51
C LEU A 417 8.93 5.95 -4.01
N LYS A 418 8.51 7.16 -4.43
CA LYS A 418 8.44 7.55 -5.85
C LYS A 418 9.81 7.53 -6.52
N TYR A 419 10.82 8.10 -5.86
CA TYR A 419 12.20 8.09 -6.37
C TYR A 419 12.74 6.67 -6.52
N GLN A 420 12.36 5.77 -5.61
CA GLN A 420 12.72 4.35 -5.69
C GLN A 420 11.87 3.56 -6.68
N SER A 421 10.82 4.14 -7.29
CA SER A 421 9.83 3.46 -8.14
C SER A 421 8.98 2.39 -7.40
N GLN A 422 8.67 2.64 -6.12
CA GLN A 422 7.75 1.82 -5.31
C GLN A 422 6.31 2.34 -5.37
N LYS A 423 5.36 1.43 -5.16
CA LYS A 423 3.92 1.76 -5.12
C LYS A 423 3.62 2.71 -3.95
N THR A 424 3.01 3.86 -4.23
CA THR A 424 2.62 4.85 -3.21
C THR A 424 1.14 4.84 -2.83
N SER A 425 0.31 4.04 -3.51
CA SER A 425 -1.16 4.10 -3.35
C SER A 425 -1.60 3.94 -1.90
N MET A 426 -0.95 3.08 -1.13
CA MET A 426 -1.28 2.87 0.28
C MET A 426 -1.08 4.14 1.12
N LEU A 427 0.01 4.89 0.93
CA LEU A 427 0.23 6.15 1.64
C LEU A 427 -0.71 7.26 1.15
N GLU A 428 -1.04 7.25 -0.14
CA GLU A 428 -1.98 8.21 -0.74
C GLU A 428 -3.42 7.99 -0.20
N GLU A 429 -3.86 6.74 -0.11
CA GLU A 429 -5.13 6.34 0.53
C GLU A 429 -5.17 6.76 2.01
N LEU A 430 -4.08 6.55 2.76
CA LEU A 430 -4.02 7.00 4.16
C LEU A 430 -4.04 8.52 4.30
N GLU A 431 -3.40 9.28 3.39
CA GLU A 431 -3.46 10.75 3.40
C GLU A 431 -4.88 11.25 3.06
N GLU A 432 -5.58 10.59 2.12
CA GLU A 432 -6.98 10.88 1.83
C GLU A 432 -7.87 10.67 3.07
N GLU A 433 -7.71 9.55 3.78
CA GLU A 433 -8.46 9.28 5.02
C GLU A 433 -8.14 10.28 6.15
N ILE A 434 -6.88 10.71 6.31
CA ILE A 434 -6.53 11.79 7.25
C ILE A 434 -7.26 13.09 6.88
N ASN A 435 -7.30 13.46 5.59
CA ASN A 435 -7.99 14.66 5.14
C ASN A 435 -9.52 14.55 5.33
N LEU A 436 -10.10 13.37 5.16
CA LEU A 436 -11.51 13.12 5.44
C LEU A 436 -11.82 13.20 6.94
N ALA A 437 -10.93 12.70 7.80
CA ALA A 437 -11.08 12.76 9.25
C ALA A 437 -11.18 14.19 9.80
N ALA A 438 -10.54 15.17 9.14
CA ALA A 438 -10.63 16.59 9.52
C ALA A 438 -12.07 17.14 9.49
N ASN A 439 -12.94 16.57 8.67
CA ASN A 439 -14.33 17.01 8.52
C ASN A 439 -15.33 16.13 9.29
N ARG A 440 -14.88 15.01 9.85
CA ARG A 440 -15.72 14.04 10.56
C ARG A 440 -15.62 14.24 12.08
N LYS A 441 -16.65 13.82 12.80
CA LYS A 441 -16.76 13.94 14.27
C LYS A 441 -16.89 12.59 14.98
N ASP A 442 -16.68 11.48 14.26
CA ASP A 442 -16.64 10.16 14.87
C ASP A 442 -15.39 10.00 15.75
N GLU A 443 -15.42 9.02 16.65
CA GLU A 443 -14.40 8.84 17.67
C GLU A 443 -13.02 8.52 17.08
N LEU A 444 -12.94 7.83 15.93
CA LEU A 444 -11.67 7.59 15.24
C LEU A 444 -11.14 8.89 14.65
N SER A 445 -11.99 9.66 13.97
CA SER A 445 -11.61 10.95 13.40
C SER A 445 -11.10 11.93 14.47
N MET A 446 -11.68 11.92 15.69
CA MET A 446 -11.15 12.68 16.82
C MET A 446 -9.72 12.25 17.18
N ILE A 447 -9.45 10.94 17.29
CA ILE A 447 -8.12 10.40 17.57
C ILE A 447 -7.13 10.79 16.47
N ILE A 448 -7.53 10.74 15.20
CA ILE A 448 -6.69 11.15 14.07
C ILE A 448 -6.38 12.64 14.13
N ASN A 449 -7.38 13.49 14.39
CA ASN A 449 -7.18 14.94 14.49
C ASN A 449 -6.26 15.32 15.67
N ASP A 450 -6.44 14.65 16.81
CA ASP A 450 -5.56 14.81 17.98
C ASP A 450 -4.12 14.38 17.63
N ASN A 451 -3.94 13.20 17.03
CA ASN A 451 -2.63 12.71 16.60
C ASN A 451 -1.95 13.66 15.61
N VAL A 452 -2.68 14.21 14.63
CA VAL A 452 -2.13 15.16 13.67
C VAL A 452 -1.65 16.42 14.40
N SER A 453 -2.48 16.97 15.29
CA SER A 453 -2.12 18.15 16.08
C SER A 453 -0.92 17.89 17.00
N GLU A 454 -0.83 16.73 17.64
CA GLU A 454 0.30 16.35 18.48
C GLU A 454 1.56 16.05 17.67
N SER A 455 1.43 15.48 16.47
CA SER A 455 2.57 15.19 15.60
C SER A 455 3.30 16.47 15.20
N ASP A 456 2.56 17.55 14.92
CA ASP A 456 3.13 18.86 14.59
C ASP A 456 3.88 19.47 15.80
N ARG A 457 3.44 19.20 17.03
CA ARG A 457 4.17 19.61 18.26
C ARG A 457 5.55 18.95 18.36
N TYR A 458 5.69 17.72 17.89
CA TYR A 458 6.95 16.96 17.92
C TYR A 458 7.69 16.95 16.59
N ALA A 459 7.27 17.76 15.61
CA ALA A 459 7.81 17.75 14.26
C ALA A 459 9.34 17.89 14.25
N THR A 460 9.88 18.93 14.89
CA THR A 460 11.33 19.18 14.93
C THR A 460 12.13 18.00 15.49
N GLU A 461 11.66 17.38 16.59
CA GLU A 461 12.33 16.22 17.20
C GLU A 461 12.34 15.01 16.26
N LEU A 462 11.22 14.75 15.58
CA LEU A 462 11.07 13.63 14.65
C LEU A 462 11.81 13.86 13.33
N GLU A 463 11.86 15.10 12.84
CA GLU A 463 12.62 15.50 11.65
C GLU A 463 14.13 15.34 11.89
N GLU A 464 14.64 15.80 13.03
CA GLU A 464 16.02 15.56 13.45
C GLU A 464 16.33 14.06 13.61
N SER A 465 15.38 13.30 14.16
CA SER A 465 15.51 11.85 14.30
C SER A 465 15.60 11.16 12.94
N LEU A 466 14.78 11.56 11.95
CA LEU A 466 14.88 11.03 10.59
C LEU A 466 16.26 11.31 9.99
N CYS A 467 16.75 12.55 10.06
CA CYS A 467 18.10 12.89 9.58
C CYS A 467 19.17 12.03 10.25
N ARG A 468 19.10 11.87 11.58
CA ARG A 468 20.04 11.04 12.34
C ARG A 468 19.97 9.57 11.92
N TYR A 469 18.77 9.03 11.69
CA TYR A 469 18.62 7.66 11.20
C TYR A 469 19.15 7.47 9.79
N ILE A 470 18.94 8.44 8.88
CA ILE A 470 19.50 8.38 7.53
C ILE A 470 21.03 8.35 7.61
N ILE A 471 21.64 9.23 8.40
CA ILE A 471 23.09 9.30 8.57
C ILE A 471 23.62 8.00 9.20
N SER A 472 23.11 7.58 10.35
CA SER A 472 23.56 6.34 11.02
C SER A 472 23.35 5.08 10.18
N SER A 473 22.33 5.04 9.31
CA SER A 473 22.14 3.91 8.38
C SER A 473 23.23 3.77 7.32
N LEU A 474 24.12 4.76 7.16
CA LEU A 474 25.31 4.68 6.31
C LEU A 474 26.34 3.68 6.87
N GLU A 475 26.42 3.53 8.20
CA GLU A 475 27.41 2.67 8.87
C GLU A 475 27.01 1.18 8.85
N GLN A 476 25.71 0.88 8.88
CA GLN A 476 25.17 -0.47 9.15
C GLN A 476 25.49 -1.55 8.09
N ARG A 477 26.01 -1.20 6.91
CA ARG A 477 26.37 -2.16 5.85
C ARG A 477 27.83 -2.61 5.87
N ASN A 478 28.65 -2.07 6.76
CA ASN A 478 30.10 -2.28 6.81
C ASN A 478 30.56 -3.25 7.92
N ILE A 479 29.77 -4.30 8.21
CA ILE A 479 30.16 -5.27 9.25
C ILE A 479 31.06 -6.35 8.63
N SER A 480 32.35 -6.03 8.51
CA SER A 480 33.43 -7.02 8.62
C SER A 480 34.72 -6.35 9.11
N ASN A 481 35.24 -6.89 10.21
CA ASN A 481 36.56 -6.71 10.85
C ASN A 481 36.74 -5.57 11.88
N ASP A 482 37.01 -6.00 13.13
CA ASP A 482 38.03 -5.60 14.12
C ASP A 482 38.66 -4.19 14.20
N ASP A 483 38.32 -3.22 13.35
CA ASP A 483 38.75 -1.82 13.50
C ASP A 483 37.72 -1.02 14.30
N GLU A 484 38.19 -0.21 15.27
CA GLU A 484 37.32 0.57 16.16
C GLU A 484 36.54 1.69 15.44
N ASN A 485 36.86 2.02 14.19
CA ASN A 485 36.10 2.95 13.32
C ASN A 485 36.41 2.71 11.82
N PRO A 486 35.79 1.73 11.15
CA PRO A 486 36.02 1.49 9.73
C PRO A 486 35.38 2.60 8.87
N ALA A 487 36.10 3.08 7.86
CA ALA A 487 35.56 4.03 6.88
C ALA A 487 34.34 3.42 6.13
N VAL A 488 33.31 4.22 5.91
CA VAL A 488 32.09 3.85 5.17
C VAL A 488 32.44 3.65 3.70
N VAL A 489 32.22 2.44 3.16
CA VAL A 489 32.45 2.18 1.74
C VAL A 489 31.33 2.87 0.96
N ALA A 490 31.68 3.92 0.21
CA ALA A 490 30.71 4.67 -0.55
C ALA A 490 30.16 3.83 -1.72
N THR A 491 28.84 3.86 -1.88
CA THR A 491 28.12 3.12 -2.92
C THR A 491 26.99 3.96 -3.52
N ARG A 492 26.29 3.42 -4.52
CA ARG A 492 25.04 4.01 -5.02
C ARG A 492 24.00 4.22 -3.92
N SER A 493 23.84 3.28 -2.98
CA SER A 493 22.89 3.44 -1.85
C SER A 493 23.30 4.58 -0.91
N THR A 494 24.60 4.82 -0.71
CA THR A 494 25.12 5.98 0.03
C THR A 494 24.65 7.27 -0.63
N LEU A 495 24.76 7.38 -1.95
CA LEU A 495 24.29 8.53 -2.71
C LEU A 495 22.77 8.74 -2.58
N ASP A 496 21.97 7.68 -2.68
CA ASP A 496 20.51 7.78 -2.52
C ASP A 496 20.12 8.32 -1.13
N LYS A 497 20.82 7.88 -0.08
CA LYS A 497 20.65 8.38 1.29
C LYS A 497 21.03 9.86 1.41
N LEU A 498 22.19 10.25 0.86
CA LEU A 498 22.62 11.64 0.87
C LEU A 498 21.69 12.55 0.07
N LYS A 499 21.14 12.09 -1.06
CA LYS A 499 20.13 12.81 -1.85
C LYS A 499 18.82 12.97 -1.09
N ALA A 500 18.32 11.92 -0.44
CA ALA A 500 17.11 11.98 0.37
C ALA A 500 17.30 12.95 1.56
N LEU A 501 18.43 12.85 2.27
CA LEU A 501 18.80 13.77 3.34
C LEU A 501 18.86 15.22 2.85
N SER A 502 19.54 15.46 1.73
CA SER A 502 19.68 16.77 1.11
C SER A 502 18.31 17.37 0.76
N ARG A 503 17.47 16.63 0.03
CA ARG A 503 16.13 17.05 -0.35
C ARG A 503 15.25 17.34 0.88
N PHE A 504 15.32 16.48 1.89
CA PHE A 504 14.53 16.66 3.10
C PHE A 504 14.91 17.94 3.84
N ILE A 505 16.20 18.22 4.00
CA ILE A 505 16.69 19.46 4.62
C ILE A 505 16.33 20.69 3.78
N GLU A 506 16.52 20.62 2.47
CA GLU A 506 16.17 21.69 1.53
C GLU A 506 14.70 22.10 1.68
N ASN A 507 13.79 21.10 1.75
CA ASN A 507 12.36 21.31 1.88
C ASN A 507 11.92 21.78 3.29
N ASN A 508 12.76 21.58 4.31
CA ASN A 508 12.47 21.91 5.70
C ASN A 508 13.49 22.92 6.24
N GLY A 509 13.58 24.06 5.57
CA GLY A 509 14.36 25.21 6.02
C GLY A 509 15.66 25.47 5.26
N GLY A 510 16.01 24.69 4.22
CA GLY A 510 17.15 24.98 3.35
C GLY A 510 18.52 24.55 3.88
N MET A 511 19.54 24.56 3.01
CA MET A 511 20.93 24.20 3.34
C MET A 511 21.78 25.40 3.78
N HIS A 512 21.41 26.02 4.89
CA HIS A 512 22.15 27.17 5.44
C HIS A 512 22.28 27.07 6.96
N MET A 513 23.24 27.81 7.52
CA MET A 513 23.67 27.67 8.91
C MET A 513 22.61 28.13 9.93
N GLU A 514 21.56 28.82 9.50
CA GLU A 514 20.43 29.18 10.36
C GLU A 514 19.43 28.01 10.53
N ASN A 515 19.46 26.99 9.65
CA ASN A 515 18.64 25.80 9.78
C ASN A 515 19.28 24.80 10.75
N THR A 516 18.64 24.58 11.90
CA THR A 516 19.13 23.67 12.94
C THR A 516 19.23 22.22 12.45
N ILE A 517 18.29 21.75 11.63
CA ILE A 517 18.32 20.41 11.04
C ILE A 517 19.56 20.25 10.16
N PHE A 518 19.91 21.27 9.39
CA PHE A 518 21.10 21.28 8.55
C PHE A 518 22.38 21.23 9.39
N ILE A 519 22.51 22.10 10.41
CA ILE A 519 23.69 22.13 11.29
C ILE A 519 23.90 20.76 11.95
N HIS A 520 22.85 20.21 12.55
CA HIS A 520 22.94 18.89 13.20
C HIS A 520 23.32 17.81 12.21
N SER A 521 22.68 17.77 11.04
CA SER A 521 22.98 16.78 10.00
C SER A 521 24.42 16.89 9.51
N LYS A 522 24.91 18.11 9.30
CA LYS A 522 26.31 18.38 8.96
C LYS A 522 27.26 17.87 10.05
N ASP A 523 27.01 18.20 11.31
CA ASP A 523 27.89 17.82 12.42
C ASP A 523 27.94 16.30 12.61
N PHE A 524 26.80 15.61 12.48
CA PHE A 524 26.74 14.15 12.50
C PHE A 524 27.49 13.53 11.33
N LEU A 525 27.23 14.01 10.11
CA LEU A 525 27.87 13.50 8.89
C LEU A 525 29.38 13.73 8.92
N SER A 526 29.84 14.87 9.43
CA SER A 526 31.27 15.26 9.49
C SER A 526 32.17 14.31 10.29
N LYS A 527 31.58 13.45 11.12
CA LYS A 527 32.28 12.44 11.91
C LYS A 527 32.57 11.17 11.13
N MET A 528 31.95 10.99 9.97
CA MET A 528 32.10 9.82 9.13
C MET A 528 33.27 9.98 8.16
N GLU A 529 34.00 8.89 7.93
CA GLU A 529 34.98 8.80 6.86
C GLU A 529 34.42 7.96 5.72
N PHE A 530 34.57 8.44 4.48
CA PHE A 530 34.11 7.73 3.28
C PHE A 530 35.29 7.16 2.48
N ASP A 531 35.19 5.89 2.09
CA ASP A 531 36.05 5.25 1.10
C ASP A 531 35.40 5.31 -0.29
N PHE A 532 36.13 5.88 -1.26
CA PHE A 532 35.70 6.08 -2.65
C PHE A 532 36.26 5.02 -3.61
N SER A 533 36.99 4.02 -3.10
CA SER A 533 37.78 3.07 -3.90
C SER A 533 36.96 2.26 -4.92
N SER A 534 35.67 2.00 -4.64
CA SER A 534 34.77 1.19 -5.45
C SER A 534 33.84 1.98 -6.37
N LEU A 535 33.89 3.31 -6.33
CA LEU A 535 32.91 4.15 -7.02
C LEU A 535 33.13 4.24 -8.53
N SER A 536 32.02 4.17 -9.26
CA SER A 536 31.93 4.54 -10.67
C SER A 536 32.10 6.07 -10.84
N PRO A 537 32.52 6.55 -12.03
CA PRO A 537 32.78 7.98 -12.26
C PRO A 537 31.62 8.90 -11.91
N LYS A 538 30.40 8.50 -12.30
CA LYS A 538 29.19 9.30 -12.09
C LYS A 538 28.82 9.37 -10.61
N ILE A 539 28.80 8.23 -9.92
CA ILE A 539 28.49 8.18 -8.49
C ILE A 539 29.57 8.92 -7.67
N ALA A 540 30.86 8.78 -8.01
CA ALA A 540 31.93 9.51 -7.35
C ALA A 540 31.74 11.03 -7.44
N HIS A 541 31.41 11.54 -8.62
CA HIS A 541 31.12 12.97 -8.80
C HIS A 541 29.90 13.41 -8.00
N GLU A 542 28.78 12.69 -8.09
CA GLU A 542 27.54 13.05 -7.39
C GLU A 542 27.70 13.00 -5.86
N ILE A 543 28.41 12.00 -5.31
CA ILE A 543 28.74 11.95 -3.88
C ILE A 543 29.64 13.13 -3.51
N SER A 544 30.64 13.46 -4.33
CA SER A 544 31.51 14.62 -4.04
C SER A 544 30.71 15.92 -3.96
N CYS A 545 29.74 16.13 -4.85
CA CYS A 545 28.84 17.29 -4.82
C CYS A 545 27.96 17.28 -3.57
N ALA A 546 27.39 16.13 -3.20
CA ALA A 546 26.61 16.01 -1.98
C ALA A 546 27.44 16.36 -0.74
N LEU A 547 28.66 15.85 -0.63
CA LEU A 547 29.58 16.16 0.48
C LEU A 547 29.98 17.64 0.51
N THR A 548 30.16 18.27 -0.65
CA THR A 548 30.37 19.73 -0.73
C THR A 548 29.19 20.50 -0.16
N ASN A 549 27.96 20.12 -0.50
CA ASN A 549 26.75 20.79 0.01
C ASN A 549 26.62 20.67 1.53
N PHE A 550 27.07 19.56 2.12
CA PHE A 550 27.10 19.36 3.57
C PHE A 550 28.32 19.99 4.27
N TYR A 551 29.21 20.69 3.56
CA TYR A 551 30.48 21.19 4.09
C TYR A 551 31.30 20.08 4.79
N HIS A 552 31.29 18.87 4.23
CA HIS A 552 31.98 17.73 4.80
C HIS A 552 33.51 17.93 4.77
N PRO A 553 34.27 17.53 5.81
CA PRO A 553 35.73 17.69 5.84
C PRO A 553 36.46 17.05 4.65
N GLN A 554 35.95 15.92 4.14
CA GLN A 554 36.52 15.24 2.97
C GLN A 554 36.06 15.81 1.61
N ALA A 555 35.25 16.88 1.55
CA ALA A 555 34.64 17.33 0.30
C ALA A 555 35.66 17.68 -0.81
N GLU A 556 36.71 18.44 -0.51
CA GLU A 556 37.75 18.78 -1.50
C GLU A 556 38.56 17.55 -1.94
N ASN A 557 38.86 16.64 -1.01
CA ASN A 557 39.54 15.39 -1.33
C ASN A 557 38.66 14.50 -2.20
N ALA A 558 37.38 14.36 -1.87
CA ALA A 558 36.39 13.61 -2.64
C ALA A 558 36.24 14.17 -4.06
N LYS A 559 36.21 15.51 -4.20
CA LYS A 559 36.18 16.18 -5.50
C LYS A 559 37.44 15.89 -6.32
N SER A 560 38.62 15.91 -5.69
CA SER A 560 39.89 15.55 -6.34
C SER A 560 39.90 14.09 -6.80
N LEU A 561 39.47 13.16 -5.95
CA LEU A 561 39.35 11.72 -6.26
C LEU A 561 38.33 11.46 -7.37
N ALA A 562 37.15 12.07 -7.31
CA ALA A 562 36.12 11.96 -8.34
C ALA A 562 36.65 12.42 -9.71
N ASN A 563 37.41 13.53 -9.74
CA ASN A 563 38.07 13.99 -10.95
C ASN A 563 39.11 12.98 -11.45
N ALA A 564 39.92 12.40 -10.56
CA ALA A 564 40.89 11.38 -10.90
C ALA A 564 40.24 10.11 -11.49
N ILE A 565 39.15 9.63 -10.88
CA ILE A 565 38.35 8.49 -11.36
C ILE A 565 37.73 8.78 -12.74
N ALA A 566 37.07 9.94 -12.87
CA ALA A 566 36.46 10.36 -14.12
C ALA A 566 37.50 10.40 -15.24
N ASN A 567 38.71 10.89 -14.95
CA ASN A 567 39.70 11.10 -16.00
C ASN A 567 40.65 9.93 -16.26
N LYS A 568 40.75 8.99 -15.32
CA LYS A 568 41.16 7.61 -15.62
C LYS A 568 40.18 6.93 -16.58
N SER A 569 38.88 7.10 -16.37
CA SER A 569 37.85 6.47 -17.21
C SER A 569 37.79 7.10 -18.61
N ALA A 570 37.85 8.43 -18.70
CA ALA A 570 37.96 9.13 -19.98
C ALA A 570 39.22 8.72 -20.75
N ASN A 571 40.36 8.57 -20.06
CA ASN A 571 41.59 8.06 -20.68
C ASN A 571 41.42 6.62 -21.18
N LYS A 572 40.73 5.74 -20.44
CA LYS A 572 40.43 4.37 -20.91
C LYS A 572 39.67 4.39 -22.23
N ILE A 573 38.60 5.20 -22.33
CA ILE A 573 37.83 5.35 -23.58
C ILE A 573 38.72 5.91 -24.68
N TYR A 574 39.46 6.98 -24.41
CA TYR A 574 40.39 7.59 -25.36
C TYR A 574 41.42 6.59 -25.91
N TYR A 575 42.03 5.75 -25.05
CA TYR A 575 42.99 4.73 -25.48
C TYR A 575 42.35 3.63 -26.33
N LEU A 576 41.14 3.17 -25.96
CA LEU A 576 40.38 2.19 -26.75
C LEU A 576 40.05 2.75 -28.13
N VAL A 577 39.58 4.00 -28.21
CA VAL A 577 39.28 4.68 -29.48
C VAL A 577 40.54 4.84 -30.33
N LEU A 578 41.68 5.21 -29.74
CA LEU A 578 42.95 5.31 -30.46
C LEU A 578 43.41 3.97 -31.04
N GLU A 579 43.33 2.91 -30.23
CA GLU A 579 43.71 1.57 -30.65
C GLU A 579 42.83 1.11 -31.82
N ASP A 580 41.53 1.31 -31.72
CA ASP A 580 40.61 0.96 -32.79
C ASP A 580 40.80 1.81 -34.04
N ILE A 581 41.15 3.09 -33.92
CA ILE A 581 41.52 3.91 -35.08
C ILE A 581 42.73 3.30 -35.79
N ARG A 582 43.77 2.90 -35.05
CA ARG A 582 44.99 2.33 -35.60
C ARG A 582 44.81 0.94 -36.19
N ASN A 583 44.00 0.12 -35.54
CA ASN A 583 43.86 -1.30 -35.85
C ASN A 583 42.68 -1.62 -36.77
N LYS A 584 41.61 -0.80 -36.75
CA LYS A 584 40.38 -1.02 -37.54
C LYS A 584 40.21 0.07 -38.60
N LEU A 585 40.26 1.35 -38.23
CA LEU A 585 39.89 2.45 -39.14
C LEU A 585 40.97 2.75 -40.21
N ILE A 586 42.21 3.02 -39.80
CA ILE A 586 43.30 3.37 -40.74
C ILE A 586 43.62 2.23 -41.72
N PRO A 587 43.64 0.94 -41.32
CA PRO A 587 43.89 -0.17 -42.24
C PRO A 587 42.78 -0.41 -43.26
N SER A 588 41.59 0.18 -43.06
CA SER A 588 40.44 0.01 -43.95
C SER A 588 40.72 0.56 -45.35
N LYS A 589 40.53 -0.26 -46.37
CA LYS A 589 40.88 0.06 -47.76
C LYS A 589 39.66 0.60 -48.51
N THR A 590 38.52 -0.07 -48.38
CA THR A 590 37.29 0.30 -49.09
C THR A 590 36.49 1.36 -48.33
N ASN A 591 35.60 2.07 -49.01
CA ASN A 591 34.69 3.02 -48.37
C ASN A 591 33.74 2.33 -47.38
N ASP A 592 33.34 1.10 -47.70
CA ASP A 592 32.51 0.25 -46.86
C ASP A 592 33.19 -0.13 -45.55
N GLU A 593 34.42 -0.65 -45.63
CA GLU A 593 35.25 -0.98 -44.45
C GLU A 593 35.47 0.25 -43.57
N LYS A 594 35.79 1.41 -44.17
CA LYS A 594 36.00 2.68 -43.45
C LYS A 594 34.75 3.11 -42.71
N PHE A 595 33.58 3.05 -43.35
CA PHE A 595 32.32 3.46 -42.74
C PHE A 595 31.92 2.52 -41.61
N LYS A 596 31.99 1.19 -41.82
CA LYS A 596 31.71 0.17 -40.79
C LYS A 596 32.62 0.33 -39.57
N ALA A 597 33.92 0.51 -39.79
CA ALA A 597 34.88 0.73 -38.72
C ALA A 597 34.58 2.04 -37.96
N TRP A 598 34.33 3.15 -38.67
CA TRP A 598 34.01 4.43 -38.03
C TRP A 598 32.71 4.38 -37.21
N VAL A 599 31.63 3.80 -37.74
CA VAL A 599 30.34 3.68 -37.02
C VAL A 599 30.53 2.88 -35.72
N SER A 600 31.25 1.76 -35.77
CA SER A 600 31.53 0.93 -34.58
C SER A 600 32.26 1.74 -33.51
N ILE A 601 33.37 2.39 -33.88
CA ILE A 601 34.20 3.19 -32.97
C ILE A 601 33.40 4.34 -32.36
N ASN A 602 32.64 5.06 -33.20
CA ASN A 602 31.86 6.20 -32.74
C ASN A 602 30.81 5.79 -31.71
N ARG A 603 30.07 4.71 -31.96
CA ARG A 603 29.01 4.24 -31.06
C ARG A 603 29.57 3.76 -29.73
N GLU A 604 30.62 2.95 -29.74
CA GLU A 604 31.28 2.47 -28.52
C GLU A 604 31.77 3.65 -27.67
N MET A 605 32.38 4.65 -28.31
CA MET A 605 32.81 5.88 -27.63
C MET A 605 31.64 6.66 -27.02
N GLU A 606 30.56 6.89 -27.77
CA GLU A 606 29.40 7.65 -27.28
C GLU A 606 28.69 6.95 -26.13
N ILE A 607 28.56 5.63 -26.18
CA ILE A 607 27.97 4.81 -25.11
C ILE A 607 28.82 4.89 -23.83
N GLU A 608 30.13 4.71 -23.94
CA GLU A 608 31.01 4.75 -22.76
C GLU A 608 31.13 6.18 -22.19
N ALA A 609 31.15 7.19 -23.06
CA ALA A 609 31.22 8.59 -22.63
C ALA A 609 29.96 9.03 -21.86
N PHE A 610 28.79 8.46 -22.17
CA PHE A 610 27.54 8.73 -21.48
C PHE A 610 27.57 8.36 -19.99
N HIS A 611 28.44 7.41 -19.60
CA HIS A 611 28.56 6.95 -18.21
C HIS A 611 29.61 7.75 -17.39
N ILE A 612 30.17 8.81 -17.98
CA ILE A 612 31.08 9.76 -17.32
C ILE A 612 30.36 11.09 -17.05
N PRO A 613 30.67 11.82 -15.96
CA PRO A 613 30.11 13.16 -15.71
C PRO A 613 30.33 14.15 -16.88
N GLU A 614 29.23 14.77 -17.35
CA GLU A 614 29.21 15.65 -18.53
C GLU A 614 30.06 16.93 -18.37
N GLU A 615 30.22 17.44 -17.14
CA GLU A 615 30.87 18.74 -16.89
C GLU A 615 32.35 18.84 -17.33
N LYS A 616 33.01 17.70 -17.61
CA LYS A 616 34.46 17.67 -17.94
C LYS A 616 34.87 16.80 -19.13
N TYR A 617 34.09 15.78 -19.49
CA TYR A 617 34.49 14.77 -20.48
C TYR A 617 33.35 14.46 -21.44
N THR A 618 33.12 15.35 -22.40
CA THR A 618 32.17 15.09 -23.51
C THR A 618 32.83 14.23 -24.58
N THR A 619 32.03 13.66 -25.49
CA THR A 619 32.52 13.00 -26.70
C THR A 619 33.50 13.89 -27.48
N GLU A 620 33.23 15.20 -27.58
CA GLU A 620 34.14 16.16 -28.20
C GLU A 620 35.48 16.26 -27.45
N SER A 621 35.46 16.25 -26.11
CA SER A 621 36.68 16.27 -25.30
C SER A 621 37.54 15.02 -25.50
N ILE A 622 36.91 13.85 -25.59
CA ILE A 622 37.60 12.58 -25.86
C ILE A 622 38.24 12.62 -27.26
N LEU A 623 37.48 13.05 -28.28
CA LEU A 623 38.00 13.20 -29.65
C LEU A 623 39.17 14.19 -29.73
N TYR A 624 39.14 15.29 -28.97
CA TYR A 624 40.26 16.23 -28.90
C TYR A 624 41.55 15.56 -28.39
N LEU A 625 41.44 14.72 -27.35
CA LEU A 625 42.58 13.94 -26.84
C LEU A 625 43.10 12.96 -27.90
N VAL A 626 42.20 12.23 -28.58
CA VAL A 626 42.53 11.32 -29.69
C VAL A 626 43.33 12.05 -30.76
N VAL A 627 42.85 13.21 -31.22
CA VAL A 627 43.51 14.02 -32.25
C VAL A 627 44.90 14.50 -31.80
N LYS A 628 45.09 14.82 -30.52
CA LYS A 628 46.38 15.31 -30.02
C LYS A 628 47.48 14.24 -30.09
N GLU A 629 47.10 12.98 -29.94
CA GLU A 629 48.01 11.86 -29.68
C GLU A 629 48.27 10.99 -30.93
N LEU A 630 47.43 11.13 -31.95
CA LEU A 630 47.74 10.62 -33.29
C LEU A 630 48.92 11.39 -33.91
N SER A 631 49.83 10.67 -34.55
CA SER A 631 50.93 11.26 -35.33
C SER A 631 50.38 12.11 -36.49
N SER A 632 51.20 13.01 -37.02
CA SER A 632 50.79 13.85 -38.17
C SER A 632 50.35 13.03 -39.39
N LYS A 633 50.93 11.84 -39.60
CA LYS A 633 50.53 10.93 -40.68
C LYS A 633 49.17 10.28 -40.38
N GLU A 634 49.01 9.68 -39.20
CA GLU A 634 47.75 9.03 -38.81
C GLU A 634 46.58 10.03 -38.82
N ARG A 635 46.81 11.27 -38.34
CA ARG A 635 45.81 12.33 -38.40
C ARG A 635 45.37 12.61 -39.84
N GLU A 636 46.32 12.75 -40.75
CA GLU A 636 46.02 13.03 -42.15
C GLU A 636 45.29 11.86 -42.82
N ASP A 637 45.62 10.62 -42.45
CA ASP A 637 44.93 9.43 -42.94
C ASP A 637 43.48 9.37 -42.42
N VAL A 638 43.24 9.68 -41.14
CA VAL A 638 41.87 9.81 -40.60
C VAL A 638 41.11 10.95 -41.27
N LYS A 639 41.73 12.12 -41.52
CA LYS A 639 41.08 13.22 -42.26
C LYS A 639 40.64 12.79 -43.66
N LYS A 640 41.49 12.06 -44.39
CA LYS A 640 41.14 11.52 -45.71
C LYS A 640 39.98 10.52 -45.63
N ILE A 641 39.95 9.69 -44.59
CA ILE A 641 38.84 8.76 -44.34
C ILE A 641 37.55 9.52 -44.04
N LEU A 642 37.58 10.52 -43.15
CA LEU A 642 36.41 11.36 -42.84
C LEU A 642 35.92 12.12 -44.07
N LEU A 643 36.81 12.66 -44.92
CA LEU A 643 36.44 13.27 -46.20
C LEU A 643 35.81 12.28 -47.18
N ALA A 644 36.26 11.02 -47.18
CA ALA A 644 35.63 9.97 -47.98
C ALA A 644 34.22 9.64 -47.44
N ILE A 645 34.08 9.50 -46.12
CA ILE A 645 32.81 9.24 -45.43
C ILE A 645 31.84 10.42 -45.57
N ASP A 646 32.32 11.67 -45.64
CA ASP A 646 31.49 12.87 -45.84
C ASP A 646 30.63 12.78 -47.12
N ALA A 647 31.13 12.08 -48.16
CA ALA A 647 30.35 11.81 -49.36
C ALA A 647 29.09 10.96 -49.10
N ALA A 648 29.02 10.24 -47.98
CA ALA A 648 27.84 9.52 -47.51
C ALA A 648 26.74 10.46 -47.00
N GLY A 649 27.02 11.73 -46.67
CA GLY A 649 26.07 12.65 -46.05
C GLY A 649 24.79 12.87 -46.87
N THR A 650 24.88 12.89 -48.20
CA THR A 650 23.70 12.98 -49.07
C THR A 650 22.85 11.70 -49.05
N ALA A 651 23.49 10.53 -48.91
CA ALA A 651 22.80 9.25 -48.77
C ALA A 651 22.17 9.10 -47.38
N LEU A 652 22.87 9.52 -46.31
CA LEU A 652 22.34 9.56 -44.94
C LEU A 652 21.11 10.46 -44.86
N LYS A 653 21.17 11.68 -45.39
CA LYS A 653 20.02 12.60 -45.43
C LYS A 653 18.84 12.04 -46.24
N TYR A 654 19.13 11.31 -47.32
CA TYR A 654 18.09 10.64 -48.09
C TYR A 654 17.42 9.51 -47.30
N ILE A 655 18.21 8.67 -46.62
CA ILE A 655 17.71 7.58 -45.78
C ILE A 655 16.90 8.16 -44.61
N ASP A 656 17.40 9.18 -43.92
CA ASP A 656 16.73 9.87 -42.81
C ASP A 656 15.34 10.38 -43.20
N ASN A 657 15.22 11.03 -44.37
CA ASN A 657 13.92 11.52 -44.88
C ASN A 657 12.94 10.40 -45.27
N HIS A 658 13.39 9.15 -45.37
CA HIS A 658 12.58 7.99 -45.78
C HIS A 658 12.71 6.85 -44.77
N CYS A 659 13.11 7.13 -43.53
CA CYS A 659 13.27 6.14 -42.47
C CYS A 659 12.67 6.73 -41.20
N ARG A 660 11.95 5.90 -40.44
CA ARG A 660 11.35 6.36 -39.17
C ARG A 660 12.37 6.36 -38.02
N SER A 661 13.45 5.60 -38.17
CA SER A 661 14.54 5.52 -37.19
C SER A 661 15.42 6.76 -37.26
N THR A 662 15.71 7.38 -36.11
CA THR A 662 16.59 8.56 -36.01
C THR A 662 18.07 8.22 -36.15
N ILE A 663 18.41 6.95 -36.38
CA ILE A 663 19.79 6.46 -36.42
C ILE A 663 20.64 7.14 -37.51
N ALA A 664 20.04 7.54 -38.63
CA ALA A 664 20.72 8.25 -39.70
C ALA A 664 21.02 9.71 -39.32
N ALA A 665 20.05 10.39 -38.70
CA ALA A 665 20.22 11.71 -38.09
C ALA A 665 21.34 11.73 -37.04
N ASP A 666 21.33 10.77 -36.11
CA ASP A 666 22.36 10.63 -35.06
C ASP A 666 23.77 10.54 -35.68
N LEU A 667 23.94 9.70 -36.71
CA LEU A 667 25.23 9.55 -37.38
C LEU A 667 25.69 10.80 -38.13
N MET A 668 24.77 11.57 -38.74
CA MET A 668 25.14 12.83 -39.39
C MET A 668 25.73 13.82 -38.37
N ILE A 669 25.14 13.90 -37.18
CA ILE A 669 25.64 14.75 -36.09
C ILE A 669 27.04 14.28 -35.66
N SER A 670 27.24 12.98 -35.49
CA SER A 670 28.54 12.42 -35.10
C SER A 670 29.62 12.62 -36.16
N ILE A 671 29.31 12.47 -37.47
CA ILE A 671 30.27 12.75 -38.56
C ILE A 671 30.75 14.20 -38.48
N GLU A 672 29.83 15.16 -38.34
CA GLU A 672 30.18 16.58 -38.25
C GLU A 672 31.02 16.88 -37.00
N MET A 673 30.73 16.22 -35.87
CA MET A 673 31.52 16.32 -34.65
C MET A 673 32.96 15.82 -34.84
N TRP A 674 33.14 14.68 -35.53
CA TRP A 674 34.46 14.16 -35.89
C TRP A 674 35.18 15.09 -36.87
N LYS A 675 34.52 15.58 -37.93
CA LYS A 675 35.10 16.53 -38.89
C LYS A 675 35.61 17.79 -38.19
N LYS A 676 34.80 18.38 -37.32
CA LYS A 676 35.16 19.56 -36.50
C LYS A 676 36.39 19.26 -35.64
N SER A 677 36.39 18.13 -34.93
CA SER A 677 37.49 17.70 -34.05
C SER A 677 38.82 17.50 -34.81
N PHE A 678 38.76 16.86 -35.98
CA PHE A 678 39.92 16.63 -36.84
C PHE A 678 40.27 17.83 -37.73
N ARG A 679 39.54 18.96 -37.64
CA ARG A 679 39.72 20.16 -38.47
C ARG A 679 39.69 19.83 -39.97
N VAL A 680 38.74 19.00 -40.37
CA VAL A 680 38.45 18.72 -41.76
C VAL A 680 37.69 19.93 -42.32
N SER A 681 38.31 20.68 -43.23
CA SER A 681 37.68 21.82 -43.90
C SER A 681 36.90 21.34 -45.13
N ASP A 682 35.64 21.77 -45.26
CA ASP A 682 34.87 21.64 -46.50
C ASP A 682 35.52 22.48 -47.61
N ASN A 683 36.43 21.89 -48.38
CA ASN A 683 37.00 22.58 -49.54
C ASN A 683 35.91 22.82 -50.61
N ALA A 684 35.89 24.00 -51.23
CA ALA A 684 34.96 24.29 -52.33
C ALA A 684 35.07 23.28 -53.50
N ILE A 685 36.24 22.64 -53.66
CA ILE A 685 36.52 21.61 -54.65
C ILE A 685 35.88 20.24 -54.27
N SER A 686 35.80 19.88 -52.98
CA SER A 686 35.10 18.64 -52.57
C SER A 686 33.58 18.75 -52.76
N LYS A 687 32.99 19.95 -52.61
CA LYS A 687 31.58 20.22 -52.99
C LYS A 687 31.33 20.08 -54.50
N LEU A 688 32.33 20.38 -55.34
CA LEU A 688 32.25 20.22 -56.80
C LEU A 688 32.43 18.76 -57.27
N PHE A 689 33.18 17.93 -56.52
CA PHE A 689 33.32 16.49 -56.82
C PHE A 689 32.23 15.62 -56.20
N ALA A 690 31.58 16.05 -55.12
CA ALA A 690 30.39 15.39 -54.55
C ALA A 690 29.19 15.38 -55.51
N MET A 691 29.17 16.25 -56.52
CA MET A 691 28.14 16.30 -57.57
C MET A 691 28.25 15.17 -58.63
N ARG A 692 29.19 14.22 -58.54
CA ARG A 692 29.41 13.22 -59.59
C ARG A 692 28.80 11.84 -59.29
N LYS A 693 27.78 11.52 -60.10
CA LYS A 693 27.15 10.23 -60.45
C LYS A 693 26.20 9.61 -59.40
N LYS A 694 24.94 9.40 -59.84
CA LYS A 694 23.94 8.52 -59.21
C LYS A 694 24.55 7.20 -58.66
N GLN A 695 25.49 6.60 -59.39
CA GLN A 695 26.18 5.38 -58.98
C GLN A 695 26.89 5.48 -57.62
N GLN A 696 27.52 6.62 -57.29
CA GLN A 696 28.22 6.79 -56.01
C GLN A 696 27.24 6.95 -54.84
N GLN A 697 26.10 7.59 -55.09
CA GLN A 697 25.03 7.70 -54.09
C GLN A 697 24.40 6.34 -53.80
N GLU A 698 24.17 5.50 -54.81
CA GLU A 698 23.65 4.13 -54.64
C GLU A 698 24.64 3.22 -53.90
N GLU A 699 25.95 3.36 -54.16
CA GLU A 699 26.98 2.64 -53.43
C GLU A 699 27.00 3.00 -51.94
N TRP A 700 26.90 4.30 -51.61
CA TRP A 700 26.81 4.76 -50.23
C TRP A 700 25.53 4.33 -49.54
N LYS A 701 24.37 4.41 -50.23
CA LYS A 701 23.11 3.88 -49.69
C LYS A 701 23.25 2.41 -49.30
N ARG A 702 23.85 1.59 -50.18
CA ARG A 702 24.09 0.16 -49.90
C ARG A 702 24.98 -0.02 -48.67
N THR A 703 26.12 0.65 -48.60
CA THR A 703 27.04 0.56 -47.45
C THR A 703 26.39 1.01 -46.14
N ILE A 704 25.64 2.10 -46.15
CA ILE A 704 24.89 2.57 -44.97
C ILE A 704 23.85 1.52 -44.58
N CYS A 705 23.07 1.02 -45.54
CA CYS A 705 22.05 0.01 -45.28
C CYS A 705 22.64 -1.27 -44.69
N GLU A 706 23.73 -1.78 -45.24
CA GLU A 706 24.44 -2.95 -44.70
C GLU A 706 24.98 -2.69 -43.29
N SER A 707 25.58 -1.51 -43.05
CA SER A 707 26.21 -1.17 -41.77
C SER A 707 25.20 -0.96 -40.65
N LEU A 708 24.00 -0.47 -41.00
CA LEU A 708 22.92 -0.17 -40.07
C LEU A 708 21.83 -1.24 -40.04
N CYS A 709 22.00 -2.32 -40.81
CA CYS A 709 20.99 -3.37 -40.99
C CYS A 709 19.62 -2.80 -41.43
N LEU A 710 19.65 -1.79 -42.31
CA LEU A 710 18.46 -1.20 -42.93
C LEU A 710 18.17 -1.90 -44.25
N TYR A 711 16.88 -2.06 -44.53
CA TYR A 711 16.37 -2.65 -45.76
C TYR A 711 15.54 -1.61 -46.49
N HIS A 712 15.62 -1.60 -47.82
CA HIS A 712 14.82 -0.68 -48.65
C HIS A 712 13.60 -1.38 -49.21
N HIS A 713 12.43 -0.79 -48.98
CA HIS A 713 11.17 -1.20 -49.57
C HIS A 713 10.88 -0.36 -50.81
N SER A 714 11.16 -0.89 -52.00
CA SER A 714 11.05 -0.12 -53.26
C SER A 714 9.63 0.40 -53.53
N ASN A 715 8.59 -0.37 -53.24
CA ASN A 715 7.19 0.01 -53.52
C ASN A 715 6.70 1.20 -52.68
N HIS A 716 7.14 1.27 -51.42
CA HIS A 716 6.78 2.33 -50.47
C HIS A 716 7.86 3.41 -50.36
N ASN A 717 8.99 3.24 -51.07
CA ASN A 717 10.17 4.09 -51.01
C ASN A 717 10.58 4.45 -49.56
N TYR A 718 10.71 3.43 -48.71
CA TYR A 718 10.97 3.57 -47.28
C TYR A 718 12.11 2.63 -46.84
N PHE A 719 12.91 3.05 -45.87
CA PHE A 719 13.94 2.24 -45.23
C PHE A 719 13.48 1.79 -43.85
N TYR A 720 13.66 0.51 -43.56
CA TYR A 720 13.23 -0.09 -42.31
C TYR A 720 14.35 -0.87 -41.64
N GLN A 721 14.33 -0.92 -40.31
CA GLN A 721 15.33 -1.63 -39.51
C GLN A 721 14.74 -2.94 -38.98
N VAL A 722 15.31 -4.07 -39.39
CA VAL A 722 14.90 -5.41 -38.90
C VAL A 722 15.82 -5.93 -37.81
N SER A 723 17.04 -5.42 -37.74
CA SER A 723 18.04 -5.80 -36.76
C SER A 723 18.95 -4.62 -36.46
N GLY A 724 19.53 -4.56 -35.27
CA GLY A 724 20.63 -3.65 -34.95
C GLY A 724 20.46 -2.93 -33.61
N THR A 725 21.52 -2.21 -33.23
CA THR A 725 21.54 -1.41 -32.01
C THR A 725 20.53 -0.27 -32.12
N LEU A 726 19.85 0.04 -31.02
CA LEU A 726 18.87 1.12 -31.01
C LEU A 726 19.53 2.51 -31.15
N PRO A 727 18.81 3.51 -31.70
CA PRO A 727 19.24 4.90 -31.68
C PRO A 727 19.58 5.37 -30.27
N HIS A 728 20.53 6.29 -30.15
CA HIS A 728 21.07 6.70 -28.85
C HIS A 728 20.00 7.37 -27.96
N GLY A 729 19.06 8.10 -28.58
CA GLY A 729 17.91 8.68 -27.88
C GLY A 729 17.02 7.63 -27.20
N ILE A 730 16.79 6.48 -27.85
CA ILE A 730 16.00 5.38 -27.28
C ILE A 730 16.78 4.68 -26.19
N LEU A 731 18.08 4.45 -26.36
CA LEU A 731 18.94 3.88 -25.31
C LEU A 731 18.93 4.75 -24.04
N LYS A 732 18.96 6.08 -24.18
CA LYS A 732 18.86 7.03 -23.06
C LYS A 732 17.50 6.96 -22.35
N ASN A 733 16.41 6.83 -23.09
CA ASN A 733 15.08 6.66 -22.51
C ASN A 733 14.95 5.30 -21.83
N ALA A 734 15.44 4.23 -22.46
CA ALA A 734 15.49 2.89 -21.90
C ALA A 734 16.36 2.84 -20.62
N GLN A 735 17.48 3.57 -20.53
CA GLN A 735 18.24 3.71 -19.28
C GLN A 735 17.40 4.29 -18.14
N LYS A 736 16.41 5.15 -18.41
CA LYS A 736 15.53 5.63 -17.33
C LYS A 736 14.47 4.59 -16.94
N GLN A 737 14.08 3.74 -17.88
CA GLN A 737 12.95 2.82 -17.74
C GLN A 737 13.35 1.38 -17.38
N CYS A 738 14.54 0.91 -17.79
CA CYS A 738 15.01 -0.48 -17.75
C CYS A 738 16.07 -0.75 -16.66
N LEU A 739 16.41 0.28 -15.87
CA LEU A 739 17.25 0.14 -14.69
C LEU A 739 16.46 -0.51 -13.55
N PRO A 740 17.15 -1.01 -12.49
CA PRO A 740 16.49 -1.88 -11.54
C PRO A 740 15.34 -1.15 -10.86
N ASN A 741 14.12 -1.55 -11.21
CA ASN A 741 12.93 -1.20 -10.47
C ASN A 741 13.01 -1.87 -9.11
N THR A 742 12.69 -1.15 -8.04
CA THR A 742 12.40 -1.82 -6.76
C THR A 742 11.32 -2.87 -6.96
N SER A 743 11.61 -4.10 -6.56
CA SER A 743 10.56 -5.09 -6.35
C SER A 743 9.59 -4.55 -5.30
N ASN A 744 8.30 -4.46 -5.63
CA ASN A 744 7.23 -4.29 -4.64
C ASN A 744 6.97 -5.59 -3.85
N GLY A 745 7.66 -6.68 -4.21
CA GLY A 745 7.52 -7.98 -3.56
C GLY A 745 8.27 -8.06 -2.24
N GLU A 746 7.93 -9.11 -1.50
CA GLU A 746 8.61 -9.47 -0.24
C GLU A 746 10.05 -9.94 -0.50
N LYS A 747 10.81 -10.06 0.59
CA LYS A 747 12.15 -10.67 0.57
C LYS A 747 12.07 -12.10 1.11
N VAL A 748 12.81 -13.01 0.49
CA VAL A 748 12.94 -14.41 0.91
C VAL A 748 14.34 -14.62 1.47
N GLY A 749 14.43 -14.97 2.76
CA GLY A 749 15.69 -15.33 3.41
C GLY A 749 16.12 -16.74 3.06
N ILE A 750 17.36 -16.91 2.61
CA ILE A 750 17.96 -18.23 2.36
C ILE A 750 19.40 -18.27 2.87
N THR A 751 19.74 -19.36 3.55
CA THR A 751 21.12 -19.62 3.98
C THR A 751 21.80 -20.55 2.99
N VAL A 752 22.94 -20.13 2.47
CA VAL A 752 23.77 -20.90 1.53
C VAL A 752 25.20 -20.94 2.07
N GLU A 753 25.71 -22.13 2.35
CA GLU A 753 27.06 -22.35 2.92
C GLU A 753 27.34 -21.52 4.18
N GLY A 754 26.33 -21.33 5.04
CA GLY A 754 26.44 -20.55 6.28
C GLY A 754 26.30 -19.04 6.12
N THR A 755 26.15 -18.52 4.90
CA THR A 755 25.86 -17.10 4.63
C THR A 755 24.38 -16.90 4.37
N GLU A 756 23.77 -15.91 5.03
CA GLU A 756 22.38 -15.52 4.79
C GLU A 756 22.28 -14.54 3.61
N TYR A 757 21.36 -14.83 2.69
CA TYR A 757 21.07 -13.99 1.53
C TYR A 757 19.60 -13.56 1.56
N GLU A 758 19.36 -12.29 1.21
CA GLU A 758 18.03 -11.75 0.96
C GLU A 758 17.73 -11.78 -0.54
N ILE A 759 16.76 -12.60 -0.96
CA ILE A 759 16.40 -12.78 -2.36
C ILE A 759 15.06 -12.10 -2.65
N PRO A 760 14.94 -11.32 -3.74
CA PRO A 760 13.65 -10.78 -4.17
C PRO A 760 12.66 -11.91 -4.45
N GLN A 761 11.41 -11.76 -3.99
CA GLN A 761 10.34 -12.72 -4.32
C GLN A 761 10.17 -12.89 -5.84
N SER A 762 10.43 -11.86 -6.65
CA SER A 762 10.38 -11.96 -8.11
C SER A 762 11.39 -12.99 -8.64
N VAL A 763 12.65 -12.94 -8.19
CA VAL A 763 13.67 -13.95 -8.53
C VAL A 763 13.23 -15.33 -8.06
N TRP A 764 12.70 -15.44 -6.83
CA TRP A 764 12.20 -16.71 -6.29
C TRP A 764 11.12 -17.34 -7.18
N LEU A 765 10.18 -16.54 -7.69
CA LEU A 765 9.10 -17.01 -8.55
C LEU A 765 9.58 -17.30 -9.98
N ASP A 766 10.48 -16.47 -10.51
CA ASP A 766 10.90 -16.50 -11.91
C ASP A 766 12.02 -17.49 -12.19
N ILE A 767 12.76 -17.96 -11.17
CA ILE A 767 13.89 -18.89 -11.36
C ILE A 767 13.51 -20.23 -12.00
N SER A 768 12.23 -20.62 -11.87
CA SER A 768 11.69 -21.83 -12.49
C SER A 768 11.03 -21.60 -13.85
N ARG A 769 10.87 -20.34 -14.26
CA ARG A 769 10.17 -19.92 -15.49
C ARG A 769 11.12 -19.43 -16.59
N SER A 770 12.32 -19.02 -16.21
CA SER A 770 13.36 -18.52 -17.13
C SER A 770 14.63 -19.36 -17.02
N ASN A 771 15.53 -19.20 -17.98
CA ASN A 771 16.85 -19.84 -17.93
C ASN A 771 17.85 -18.85 -17.32
N PHE A 772 18.67 -19.34 -16.39
CA PHE A 772 19.68 -18.53 -15.71
C PHE A 772 21.05 -19.09 -16.04
N ILE A 773 22.00 -18.23 -16.39
CA ILE A 773 23.37 -18.61 -16.73
C ILE A 773 24.34 -17.73 -15.94
N ILE A 774 25.22 -18.32 -15.14
CA ILE A 774 26.24 -17.58 -14.38
C ILE A 774 27.61 -18.09 -14.81
N GLN A 775 28.50 -17.19 -15.27
CA GLN A 775 29.84 -17.57 -15.76
C GLN A 775 29.78 -18.71 -16.78
N GLU A 776 28.90 -18.57 -17.77
CA GLU A 776 28.62 -19.57 -18.83
C GLU A 776 28.04 -20.91 -18.34
N LYS A 777 27.78 -21.08 -17.03
CA LYS A 777 27.15 -22.28 -16.48
C LYS A 777 25.64 -22.10 -16.36
N PRO A 778 24.83 -22.99 -16.95
CA PRO A 778 23.38 -22.97 -16.77
C PRO A 778 23.02 -23.39 -15.34
N ILE A 779 22.14 -22.64 -14.71
CA ILE A 779 21.53 -23.00 -13.42
C ILE A 779 20.42 -23.98 -13.72
N VAL A 780 20.72 -25.25 -13.52
CA VAL A 780 19.77 -26.35 -13.66
C VAL A 780 19.45 -26.91 -12.29
N ALA A 781 18.27 -27.49 -12.23
CA ALA A 781 17.88 -28.31 -11.12
C ALA A 781 18.73 -29.62 -11.21
N GLY A 782 19.21 -30.21 -10.11
CA GLY A 782 19.94 -31.49 -10.08
C GLY A 782 19.11 -32.75 -10.45
N ASP A 783 19.70 -33.94 -10.56
CA ASP A 783 18.99 -35.07 -11.19
C ASP A 783 17.93 -35.79 -10.29
N ASP A 784 17.83 -35.47 -8.99
CA ASP A 784 16.96 -36.15 -8.01
C ASP A 784 15.65 -35.40 -7.65
N TYR A 785 14.74 -35.17 -8.61
CA TYR A 785 13.46 -34.44 -8.38
C TYR A 785 12.17 -35.25 -8.35
N GLU A 786 12.21 -36.57 -8.52
CA GLU A 786 11.00 -37.35 -8.34
C GLU A 786 10.45 -37.18 -6.90
N GLY A 787 9.24 -36.64 -6.78
CA GLY A 787 8.53 -36.47 -5.51
C GLY A 787 8.79 -35.17 -4.72
N ARG A 788 9.61 -34.23 -5.22
CA ARG A 788 9.84 -32.93 -4.55
C ARG A 788 8.73 -31.90 -4.85
N THR A 789 8.47 -31.03 -3.88
CA THR A 789 7.54 -29.90 -4.06
C THR A 789 8.17 -28.79 -4.91
N GLN A 790 7.33 -27.98 -5.59
CA GLN A 790 7.81 -26.85 -6.39
C GLN A 790 8.71 -25.89 -5.60
N ASN A 791 8.41 -25.66 -4.31
CA ASN A 791 9.23 -24.81 -3.44
C ASN A 791 10.62 -25.40 -3.16
N GLU A 792 10.75 -26.72 -3.06
CA GLU A 792 12.06 -27.38 -2.90
C GLU A 792 12.91 -27.27 -4.17
N ILE A 793 12.27 -27.38 -5.35
CA ILE A 793 12.93 -27.18 -6.65
C ILE A 793 13.43 -25.74 -6.76
N ILE A 794 12.57 -24.75 -6.48
CA ILE A 794 12.93 -23.32 -6.49
C ILE A 794 14.09 -23.07 -5.51
N LYS A 795 14.00 -23.55 -4.27
CA LYS A 795 15.07 -23.38 -3.27
C LYS A 795 16.40 -23.96 -3.77
N SER A 796 16.37 -25.12 -4.41
CA SER A 796 17.55 -25.76 -5.00
C SER A 796 18.17 -24.93 -6.14
N LEU A 797 17.33 -24.37 -7.02
CA LEU A 797 17.76 -23.50 -8.11
C LEU A 797 18.38 -22.20 -7.57
N VAL A 798 17.75 -21.55 -6.59
CA VAL A 798 18.25 -20.30 -5.98
C VAL A 798 19.58 -20.56 -5.27
N THR A 799 19.69 -21.68 -4.55
CA THR A 799 20.95 -22.09 -3.91
C THR A 799 22.05 -22.26 -4.94
N SER A 800 21.75 -22.90 -6.08
CA SER A 800 22.72 -23.13 -7.16
C SER A 800 23.14 -21.82 -7.83
N LEU A 801 22.19 -20.91 -8.07
CA LEU A 801 22.46 -19.54 -8.54
C LEU A 801 23.43 -18.82 -7.61
N LEU A 802 23.13 -18.78 -6.31
CA LEU A 802 23.95 -18.09 -5.31
C LEU A 802 25.35 -18.70 -5.17
N ASN A 803 25.47 -20.03 -5.26
CA ASN A 803 26.76 -20.72 -5.25
C ASN A 803 27.65 -20.31 -6.42
N GLU A 804 27.09 -20.20 -7.65
CA GLU A 804 27.88 -19.74 -8.80
C GLU A 804 28.18 -18.24 -8.72
N VAL A 805 27.26 -17.41 -8.23
CA VAL A 805 27.50 -15.97 -8.05
C VAL A 805 28.55 -15.70 -6.96
N LYS A 806 28.57 -16.48 -5.88
CA LYS A 806 29.60 -16.39 -4.83
C LYS A 806 31.01 -16.60 -5.39
N LYS A 807 31.17 -17.49 -6.37
CA LYS A 807 32.47 -17.72 -7.07
C LYS A 807 32.92 -16.51 -7.87
N MET A 808 32.01 -15.59 -8.22
CA MET A 808 32.36 -14.38 -8.93
C MET A 808 33.02 -13.35 -8.01
N ASP A 809 32.94 -13.45 -6.68
CA ASP A 809 33.52 -12.47 -5.74
C ASP A 809 33.06 -11.03 -6.07
N VAL A 810 31.75 -10.83 -5.95
CA VAL A 810 31.06 -9.56 -6.25
C VAL A 810 30.72 -8.84 -4.95
N THR A 811 30.70 -7.51 -4.97
CA THR A 811 30.27 -6.72 -3.81
C THR A 811 28.80 -7.00 -3.51
N SER A 812 28.39 -6.83 -2.24
CA SER A 812 26.99 -6.98 -1.83
C SER A 812 26.06 -6.04 -2.60
N GLU A 813 26.50 -4.82 -2.92
CA GLU A 813 25.73 -3.84 -3.67
C GLU A 813 25.59 -4.25 -5.16
N ALA A 814 26.64 -4.77 -5.79
CA ALA A 814 26.57 -5.29 -7.16
C ALA A 814 25.69 -6.55 -7.24
N LEU A 815 25.77 -7.43 -6.23
CA LEU A 815 24.88 -8.58 -6.09
C LEU A 815 23.41 -8.16 -5.98
N ALA A 816 23.12 -7.15 -5.16
CA ALA A 816 21.76 -6.64 -5.01
C ALA A 816 21.20 -6.09 -6.32
N SER A 817 22.01 -5.35 -7.09
CA SER A 817 21.64 -4.85 -8.43
C SER A 817 21.48 -5.97 -9.46
N LEU A 818 22.28 -7.05 -9.38
CA LEU A 818 22.11 -8.20 -10.25
C LEU A 818 20.76 -8.90 -9.97
N LEU A 819 20.48 -9.20 -8.71
CA LEU A 819 19.24 -9.89 -8.33
C LEU A 819 17.99 -9.07 -8.65
N SER A 820 18.03 -7.74 -8.55
CA SER A 820 16.89 -6.88 -8.92
C SER A 820 16.64 -6.80 -10.43
N LEU A 821 17.61 -7.18 -11.28
CA LEU A 821 17.45 -7.26 -12.75
C LEU A 821 17.08 -8.67 -13.24
N MET A 822 17.29 -9.70 -12.43
CA MET A 822 17.07 -11.10 -12.81
C MET A 822 15.60 -11.54 -12.67
N ASN A 823 14.67 -10.78 -13.26
CA ASN A 823 13.24 -11.07 -13.18
C ASN A 823 12.45 -10.59 -14.41
N GLN A 824 11.18 -11.01 -14.48
CA GLN A 824 10.30 -10.73 -15.61
C GLN A 824 9.96 -9.25 -15.79
N ASN A 825 10.15 -8.40 -14.77
CA ASN A 825 9.95 -6.96 -14.93
C ASN A 825 11.03 -6.37 -15.86
N THR A 826 12.29 -6.80 -15.72
CA THR A 826 13.37 -6.40 -16.63
C THR A 826 13.09 -6.86 -18.07
N THR A 827 12.45 -8.03 -18.23
CA THR A 827 11.96 -8.50 -19.53
C THR A 827 10.81 -7.63 -20.05
N ALA A 828 9.87 -7.21 -19.21
CA ALA A 828 8.76 -6.33 -19.59
C ALA A 828 9.25 -4.92 -20.00
N GLN A 829 10.23 -4.37 -19.29
CA GLN A 829 10.86 -3.09 -19.65
C GLN A 829 11.60 -3.19 -20.98
N LEU A 830 12.32 -4.30 -21.22
CA LEU A 830 12.91 -4.57 -22.53
C LEU A 830 11.81 -4.59 -23.61
N LEU A 831 10.72 -5.33 -23.40
CA LEU A 831 9.58 -5.35 -24.32
C LEU A 831 9.00 -3.96 -24.61
N GLU A 832 8.85 -3.11 -23.60
CA GLU A 832 8.37 -1.73 -23.76
C GLU A 832 9.33 -0.90 -24.63
N ALA A 833 10.63 -0.98 -24.36
CA ALA A 833 11.65 -0.34 -25.20
C ALA A 833 11.58 -0.85 -26.65
N LEU A 834 11.23 -2.12 -26.88
CA LEU A 834 11.06 -2.68 -28.22
C LEU A 834 9.83 -2.13 -28.95
N VAL A 835 8.74 -1.79 -28.26
CA VAL A 835 7.53 -1.25 -28.92
C VAL A 835 7.87 0.01 -29.72
N GLN A 836 8.68 0.92 -29.17
CA GLN A 836 9.13 2.12 -29.88
C GLN A 836 9.99 1.78 -31.12
N THR A 837 10.73 0.68 -31.06
CA THR A 837 11.63 0.25 -32.15
C THR A 837 10.92 -0.54 -33.23
N SER A 838 9.84 -1.24 -32.86
CA SER A 838 8.98 -1.99 -33.77
C SER A 838 8.35 -1.09 -34.84
N ALA A 839 8.07 0.17 -34.47
CA ALA A 839 7.60 1.21 -35.36
C ALA A 839 8.56 1.48 -36.53
N PHE A 840 9.87 1.21 -36.37
CA PHE A 840 10.88 1.39 -37.42
C PHE A 840 10.84 0.32 -38.52
N MET A 841 9.94 -0.66 -38.42
CA MET A 841 9.72 -1.68 -39.45
C MET A 841 8.73 -1.22 -40.51
N PHE A 842 7.88 -0.25 -40.18
CA PHE A 842 6.76 0.15 -41.01
C PHE A 842 6.91 1.60 -41.48
N PRO A 843 6.47 1.90 -42.72
CA PRO A 843 6.45 3.28 -43.20
C PRO A 843 5.54 4.12 -42.31
N GLU A 844 5.90 5.38 -42.10
CA GLU A 844 5.20 6.30 -41.19
C GLU A 844 3.71 6.42 -41.55
N GLU A 845 3.38 6.39 -42.85
CA GLU A 845 2.02 6.49 -43.37
C GLU A 845 1.12 5.30 -43.01
N SER A 846 1.72 4.13 -42.75
CA SER A 846 0.97 2.93 -42.35
C SER A 846 0.30 3.11 -40.98
N ARG A 847 0.91 3.93 -40.12
CA ARG A 847 0.55 4.12 -38.70
C ARG A 847 0.63 2.84 -37.87
N ILE A 848 1.36 1.83 -38.35
CA ILE A 848 1.48 0.53 -37.69
C ILE A 848 2.78 0.46 -36.88
N SER A 849 2.73 -0.21 -35.74
CA SER A 849 3.86 -0.80 -35.04
C SER A 849 3.56 -2.28 -34.78
N SER A 850 4.53 -3.07 -34.37
CA SER A 850 4.27 -4.45 -33.93
C SER A 850 4.32 -4.54 -32.43
N LEU A 851 3.40 -5.32 -31.85
CA LEU A 851 3.47 -5.64 -30.43
C LEU A 851 4.21 -6.98 -30.30
N PRO A 852 5.44 -6.98 -29.75
CA PRO A 852 6.23 -8.18 -29.67
C PRO A 852 5.60 -9.22 -28.72
N SER A 853 5.27 -10.42 -29.23
CA SER A 853 4.90 -11.57 -28.40
C SER A 853 6.15 -12.41 -28.13
N MET A 854 6.84 -12.11 -27.01
CA MET A 854 8.11 -12.75 -26.62
C MET A 854 7.90 -13.92 -25.64
N SER A 855 6.95 -14.81 -25.94
CA SER A 855 6.55 -15.91 -25.05
C SER A 855 7.40 -17.19 -25.19
N LYS A 856 8.42 -17.25 -26.06
CA LYS A 856 9.16 -18.49 -26.32
C LYS A 856 10.20 -18.81 -25.25
N LYS A 857 11.17 -17.92 -25.02
CA LYS A 857 12.27 -18.15 -24.08
C LYS A 857 12.87 -16.85 -23.58
N THR A 858 13.06 -16.79 -22.26
CA THR A 858 13.84 -15.75 -21.58
C THR A 858 15.10 -16.35 -20.97
N ILE A 859 16.24 -15.70 -21.18
CA ILE A 859 17.55 -16.08 -20.65
C ILE A 859 18.15 -14.88 -19.92
N TYR A 860 18.47 -15.05 -18.64
CA TYR A 860 19.27 -14.10 -17.87
C TYR A 860 20.68 -14.65 -17.74
N SER A 861 21.68 -13.86 -18.13
CA SER A 861 23.09 -14.24 -17.97
C SER A 861 23.88 -13.21 -17.17
N ALA A 862 24.88 -13.66 -16.42
CA ALA A 862 25.81 -12.78 -15.72
C ALA A 862 27.25 -13.29 -15.77
N THR A 863 28.19 -12.41 -16.12
CA THR A 863 29.62 -12.71 -16.26
C THR A 863 30.47 -11.60 -15.65
N LYS A 864 31.53 -11.94 -14.90
CA LYS A 864 32.47 -10.95 -14.35
C LYS A 864 33.55 -10.61 -15.36
N THR A 865 33.82 -9.33 -15.55
CA THR A 865 34.91 -8.83 -16.39
C THR A 865 36.26 -8.95 -15.67
N PRO A 866 37.39 -8.94 -16.40
CA PRO A 866 38.73 -8.89 -15.79
C PRO A 866 38.93 -7.68 -14.85
N GLU A 867 38.26 -6.56 -15.11
CA GLU A 867 38.28 -5.36 -14.26
C GLU A 867 37.46 -5.51 -12.96
N GLY A 868 36.65 -6.57 -12.87
CA GLY A 868 35.82 -6.90 -11.72
C GLY A 868 34.43 -6.27 -11.74
N GLU A 869 33.97 -5.77 -12.89
CA GLU A 869 32.58 -5.38 -13.14
C GLU A 869 31.74 -6.60 -13.51
N LEU A 870 30.42 -6.50 -13.44
CA LEU A 870 29.50 -7.53 -13.91
C LEU A 870 28.84 -7.11 -15.21
N ILE A 871 28.77 -8.03 -16.17
CA ILE A 871 27.95 -7.89 -17.37
C ILE A 871 26.74 -8.77 -17.20
N PHE A 872 25.57 -8.14 -17.09
CA PHE A 872 24.27 -8.80 -17.12
C PHE A 872 23.69 -8.75 -18.54
N THR A 873 23.14 -9.85 -19.02
CA THR A 873 22.32 -9.87 -20.24
C THR A 873 20.93 -10.41 -19.98
N CYS A 874 19.94 -9.80 -20.63
CA CYS A 874 18.58 -10.30 -20.73
C CYS A 874 18.27 -10.54 -22.20
N ASP A 875 18.05 -11.81 -22.55
CA ASP A 875 17.73 -12.26 -23.89
C ASP A 875 16.31 -12.82 -23.92
N ILE A 876 15.47 -12.29 -24.81
CA ILE A 876 14.08 -12.70 -24.99
C ILE A 876 13.84 -13.10 -26.44
N SER A 877 12.98 -14.09 -26.67
CA SER A 877 12.66 -14.58 -28.02
C SER A 877 11.17 -14.92 -28.15
N GLY A 878 10.66 -14.81 -29.36
CA GLY A 878 9.23 -14.82 -29.64
C GLY A 878 8.86 -14.86 -31.12
N THR A 879 7.59 -14.54 -31.41
CA THR A 879 7.01 -14.39 -32.75
C THR A 879 6.18 -13.11 -32.83
N LEU A 880 6.10 -12.51 -34.01
CA LEU A 880 5.34 -11.28 -34.25
C LEU A 880 3.83 -11.60 -34.40
N ASP A 881 3.10 -11.65 -33.28
CA ASP A 881 1.71 -12.14 -33.26
C ASP A 881 0.64 -11.04 -33.37
N LEU A 882 1.01 -9.78 -33.10
CA LEU A 882 0.10 -8.64 -32.99
C LEU A 882 0.66 -7.39 -33.69
N LEU A 883 -0.23 -6.65 -34.35
CA LEU A 883 0.03 -5.30 -34.88
C LEU A 883 -0.74 -4.26 -34.07
N GLN A 884 -0.13 -3.09 -33.88
CA GLN A 884 -0.73 -1.92 -33.24
C GLN A 884 -0.90 -0.83 -34.28
N GLU A 885 -2.03 -0.14 -34.28
CA GLU A 885 -2.29 0.99 -35.17
C GLU A 885 -2.63 2.26 -34.36
N LEU A 886 -1.95 3.36 -34.70
CA LEU A 886 -2.27 4.69 -34.17
C LEU A 886 -3.56 5.24 -34.78
N HIS A 887 -4.38 5.89 -33.96
CA HIS A 887 -5.56 6.57 -34.45
C HIS A 887 -5.23 7.64 -35.52
N PRO A 888 -6.11 7.83 -36.51
CA PRO A 888 -6.01 8.95 -37.44
C PRO A 888 -5.98 10.30 -36.71
N GLY A 889 -4.94 11.11 -36.95
CA GLY A 889 -4.76 12.43 -36.33
C GLY A 889 -3.77 12.48 -35.18
N SER A 890 -3.35 11.33 -34.63
CA SER A 890 -2.29 11.25 -33.63
C SER A 890 -0.90 11.48 -34.25
N SER A 891 0.02 12.03 -33.46
CA SER A 891 1.42 12.21 -33.86
C SER A 891 2.05 10.87 -34.24
N ALA A 892 2.56 10.78 -35.48
CA ALA A 892 3.25 9.59 -35.97
C ALA A 892 4.73 9.53 -35.55
N LYS A 893 5.22 10.53 -34.79
CA LYS A 893 6.62 10.59 -34.36
C LYS A 893 6.87 9.66 -33.18
N VAL A 894 7.85 8.77 -33.34
CA VAL A 894 8.31 7.87 -32.27
C VAL A 894 8.95 8.70 -31.16
N GLY A 895 8.51 8.50 -29.91
CA GLY A 895 9.03 9.20 -28.73
C GLY A 895 8.10 10.26 -28.12
N ASP A 896 6.90 10.46 -28.68
CA ASP A 896 5.82 11.23 -28.04
C ASP A 896 5.30 10.46 -26.80
N PRO A 897 5.16 11.06 -25.60
CA PRO A 897 4.64 10.37 -24.41
C PRO A 897 3.29 9.69 -24.64
N ASP A 898 2.44 10.31 -25.47
CA ASP A 898 1.08 9.84 -25.75
C ASP A 898 1.03 8.85 -26.93
N TYR A 899 2.18 8.49 -27.51
CA TYR A 899 2.28 7.67 -28.72
C TYR A 899 1.59 6.29 -28.58
N LEU A 900 1.53 5.73 -27.37
CA LEU A 900 0.93 4.41 -27.10
C LEU A 900 -0.42 4.45 -26.39
N GLU A 901 -0.88 5.63 -25.94
CA GLU A 901 -2.10 5.70 -25.12
C GLU A 901 -3.39 5.45 -25.93
N ASN A 902 -3.31 5.55 -27.26
CA ASN A 902 -4.46 5.43 -28.17
C ASN A 902 -4.13 4.52 -29.38
N VAL A 903 -3.94 3.22 -29.15
CA VAL A 903 -3.64 2.22 -30.20
C VAL A 903 -4.67 1.10 -30.29
N ASN A 904 -5.09 0.78 -31.51
CA ASN A 904 -5.89 -0.42 -31.79
C ASN A 904 -4.96 -1.61 -32.01
N THR A 905 -5.29 -2.76 -31.44
CA THR A 905 -4.50 -4.00 -31.62
C THR A 905 -5.21 -4.95 -32.56
N THR A 906 -4.50 -5.46 -33.56
CA THR A 906 -5.00 -6.41 -34.57
C THR A 906 -4.17 -7.68 -34.48
N LYS A 907 -4.83 -8.85 -34.45
CA LYS A 907 -4.12 -10.13 -34.41
C LYS A 907 -3.71 -10.55 -35.81
N ILE A 908 -2.48 -11.02 -35.97
CA ILE A 908 -2.02 -11.52 -37.26
C ILE A 908 -2.61 -12.91 -37.46
N SER A 909 -3.51 -13.05 -38.44
CA SER A 909 -4.06 -14.35 -38.79
C SER A 909 -3.00 -15.18 -39.54
N PRO A 910 -2.78 -16.46 -39.14
CA PRO A 910 -1.93 -17.40 -39.88
C PRO A 910 -2.41 -17.64 -41.33
N THR A 911 -3.66 -17.31 -41.65
CA THR A 911 -4.19 -17.43 -43.02
C THR A 911 -3.73 -16.30 -43.93
N SER A 912 -3.35 -15.15 -43.37
CA SER A 912 -2.98 -13.93 -44.12
C SER A 912 -1.49 -13.84 -44.38
N ILE A 913 -0.67 -14.61 -43.65
CA ILE A 913 0.81 -14.60 -43.73
C ILE A 913 1.34 -16.04 -43.65
N SER A 914 2.16 -16.45 -44.62
CA SER A 914 2.65 -17.83 -44.75
C SER A 914 3.60 -18.29 -43.63
N LYS A 915 4.38 -17.37 -43.06
CA LYS A 915 5.24 -17.60 -41.88
C LYS A 915 5.30 -16.33 -41.05
N ILE A 916 4.90 -16.42 -39.78
CA ILE A 916 5.04 -15.32 -38.83
C ILE A 916 6.55 -15.14 -38.52
N PRO A 917 7.12 -13.93 -38.65
CA PRO A 917 8.53 -13.69 -38.33
C PRO A 917 8.86 -14.03 -36.87
N ASP A 918 10.01 -14.68 -36.69
CA ASP A 918 10.63 -14.82 -35.37
C ASP A 918 11.26 -13.50 -34.96
N GLN A 919 11.21 -13.22 -33.66
CA GLN A 919 11.82 -12.02 -33.10
C GLN A 919 12.56 -12.33 -31.81
N SER A 920 13.59 -11.55 -31.55
CA SER A 920 14.38 -11.62 -30.34
C SER A 920 14.89 -10.27 -29.94
N ALA A 921 15.10 -10.06 -28.65
CA ALA A 921 15.79 -8.89 -28.17
C ALA A 921 16.81 -9.24 -27.10
N ASN A 922 17.88 -8.46 -27.09
CA ASN A 922 18.96 -8.55 -26.13
C ASN A 922 19.13 -7.18 -25.46
N MET A 923 19.31 -7.20 -24.16
CA MET A 923 19.80 -6.07 -23.39
C MET A 923 21.08 -6.46 -22.68
N LYS A 924 22.11 -5.63 -22.81
CA LYS A 924 23.42 -5.79 -22.15
C LYS A 924 23.66 -4.63 -21.19
N ILE A 925 23.93 -4.97 -19.94
CA ILE A 925 24.07 -4.04 -18.82
C ILE A 925 25.40 -4.27 -18.10
N ARG A 926 26.12 -3.20 -17.79
CA ARG A 926 27.24 -3.21 -16.83
C ARG A 926 26.71 -2.88 -15.44
N ILE A 927 27.05 -3.70 -14.45
CA ILE A 927 26.83 -3.43 -13.03
C ILE A 927 28.20 -3.20 -12.40
N ASN A 928 28.42 -1.98 -11.90
CA ASN A 928 29.66 -1.55 -11.28
C ASN A 928 29.78 -2.07 -9.83
N LYS A 929 30.98 -1.99 -9.24
CA LYS A 929 31.24 -2.45 -7.86
C LYS A 929 30.44 -1.69 -6.79
N ASP A 930 30.09 -0.44 -7.07
CA ASP A 930 29.21 0.37 -6.23
C ASP A 930 27.70 0.09 -6.44
N GLY A 931 27.39 -0.91 -7.28
CA GLY A 931 26.05 -1.34 -7.71
C GLY A 931 25.29 -0.34 -8.57
N SER A 932 25.94 0.71 -9.08
CA SER A 932 25.38 1.46 -10.21
C SER A 932 25.30 0.60 -11.46
N VAL A 933 24.39 0.96 -12.36
CA VAL A 933 23.98 0.13 -13.49
C VAL A 933 23.93 0.97 -14.75
N ASP A 934 24.60 0.49 -15.80
CA ASP A 934 24.86 1.21 -17.05
C ASP A 934 24.42 0.31 -18.24
N ILE A 935 23.41 0.72 -19.02
CA ILE A 935 23.05 0.00 -20.25
C ILE A 935 24.15 0.27 -21.29
N ILE A 936 24.70 -0.83 -21.81
CA ILE A 936 25.73 -0.81 -22.85
C ILE A 936 25.08 -0.97 -24.22
N ASN A 937 24.08 -1.83 -24.33
CA ASN A 937 23.47 -2.13 -25.62
C ASN A 937 22.04 -2.64 -25.46
N ILE A 938 21.18 -2.28 -26.40
CA ILE A 938 19.89 -2.93 -26.63
C ILE A 938 19.81 -3.24 -28.12
N VAL A 939 19.49 -4.48 -28.43
CA VAL A 939 19.33 -4.97 -29.80
C VAL A 939 17.96 -5.59 -29.93
N HIS A 940 17.25 -5.16 -30.97
CA HIS A 940 16.07 -5.86 -31.47
C HIS A 940 16.44 -6.56 -32.77
N SER A 941 16.02 -7.81 -32.94
CA SER A 941 16.23 -8.57 -34.17
C SER A 941 14.96 -9.29 -34.56
N LEU A 942 14.55 -9.13 -35.82
CA LEU A 942 13.56 -9.97 -36.48
C LEU A 942 14.21 -10.75 -37.60
N VAL A 943 13.83 -12.01 -37.68
CA VAL A 943 14.33 -12.96 -38.66
C VAL A 943 13.32 -13.06 -39.81
N ASP A 944 13.81 -13.17 -41.04
CA ASP A 944 13.00 -13.39 -42.26
C ASP A 944 12.04 -12.25 -42.64
N VAL A 945 12.32 -10.99 -42.27
CA VAL A 945 11.49 -9.83 -42.66
C VAL A 945 11.94 -9.26 -44.01
N THR A 946 11.25 -9.65 -45.09
CA THR A 946 11.44 -9.12 -46.45
C THR A 946 10.45 -7.99 -46.76
N PRO A 947 10.65 -7.19 -47.84
CA PRO A 947 9.65 -6.21 -48.28
C PRO A 947 8.26 -6.84 -48.49
N ASP A 948 8.18 -8.00 -49.14
CA ASP A 948 6.91 -8.72 -49.35
C ASP A 948 6.22 -9.10 -48.02
N MET A 949 7.00 -9.40 -46.98
CA MET A 949 6.48 -9.68 -45.64
C MET A 949 5.89 -8.41 -45.00
N ILE A 950 6.58 -7.27 -45.12
CA ILE A 950 6.08 -5.96 -44.66
C ILE A 950 4.78 -5.59 -45.39
N ASP A 951 4.73 -5.75 -46.71
CA ASP A 951 3.51 -5.55 -47.51
C ASP A 951 2.37 -6.45 -47.03
N SER A 952 2.67 -7.70 -46.70
CA SER A 952 1.67 -8.67 -46.19
C SER A 952 1.17 -8.28 -44.80
N LEU A 953 2.03 -7.78 -43.91
CA LEU A 953 1.66 -7.28 -42.58
C LEU A 953 0.78 -6.02 -42.68
N ILE A 954 1.12 -5.08 -43.57
CA ILE A 954 0.31 -3.88 -43.83
C ILE A 954 -1.06 -4.24 -44.42
N LYS A 955 -1.14 -5.33 -45.23
CA LYS A 955 -2.41 -5.83 -45.79
C LYS A 955 -3.25 -6.62 -44.79
N ALA A 956 -2.63 -7.43 -43.93
CA ALA A 956 -3.33 -8.21 -42.90
C ALA A 956 -4.18 -7.32 -41.97
N LYS A 957 -3.75 -6.07 -41.77
CA LYS A 957 -4.56 -5.01 -41.14
C LYS A 957 -5.89 -4.72 -41.86
N LYS A 958 -5.88 -4.65 -43.20
CA LYS A 958 -7.03 -4.17 -43.99
C LYS A 958 -8.20 -5.17 -43.99
N ASP A 959 -7.90 -6.46 -43.93
CA ASP A 959 -8.91 -7.51 -44.09
C ASP A 959 -9.83 -7.69 -42.85
N GLU A 960 -9.40 -7.33 -41.63
CA GLU A 960 -10.28 -7.33 -40.44
C GLU A 960 -11.12 -6.04 -40.31
N SER A 961 -10.59 -4.89 -40.75
CA SER A 961 -11.36 -3.63 -40.73
C SER A 961 -12.57 -3.64 -41.67
N ALA A 962 -12.55 -4.47 -42.71
CA ALA A 962 -13.65 -4.65 -43.65
C ALA A 962 -14.72 -5.67 -43.19
N LEU A 963 -14.46 -6.41 -42.10
CA LEU A 963 -15.39 -7.38 -41.50
C LEU A 963 -16.24 -6.77 -40.37
N CYS A 964 -15.89 -5.57 -39.89
CA CYS A 964 -16.59 -4.85 -38.82
C CYS A 964 -17.25 -3.53 -39.29
N SER A 965 -17.27 -3.27 -40.60
CA SER A 965 -18.02 -2.19 -41.27
C SER A 965 -19.06 -2.80 -42.20
#